data_AF-A0A4U6R0R4-F1
#
_entry.id   AF-A0A4U6R0R4-F1
#
_cell.length_a   1.000
_cell.length_b   1.000
_cell.length_c   1.000
_cell.angle_alpha   90.00
_cell.angle_beta   90.00
_cell.angle_gamma   90.00
#
_symmetry.space_group_name_H-M   'P 1'
#
loop_
_entity.id
_entity.type
_entity.pdbx_description
1 polymer ?
#
loop_
_entity_poly.entity_id
_entity_poly.type
_entity_poly.pdbx_seq_one_letter_code
_entity_poly.pdbx_strand_id
1 'polypeptide(L)'
;MQQSEQPVLRDIVLVGGGHSHVGVLKRFAMNPVPGVRLTLICRDTHTPYSGMLPGYVAGHYTYDDVHIDLSKLAEFAGARFYRDEAIGIDRNSKRVNCRSRPDVPYDILSVNIGSSPRVGEVDGAREHAVPVKPINGFNNRWLSLLSRLENHEGPMSVAVVGAGAGGVELTLAMQFRLRNELEKRGHDPDQLHFHLFDAESQILPTHNDKVRAVFADKLASRGVKVHLGAAVSKVEAGHLTTESSESHAVDEVLWVTRAGGPQWLEDTGLALDDGGFIRVRDTLQTETDDDIFAVGDIANVVNHPREKAGVFAVRQGRPLADNLKRYALGKAVKPFSPQKKWLALISTGDKFAVASRGDMSFAGKWVWRWKNQIDKRFMAKFNDLPAMKENSALPDTGAAQNAEEASQAISAVAMRCGGCGAKVGSTVLSRALGELRPIERDDILIGLHAPDDAAVLTVPPGKAVVHTVDFFRAFIDDPYLFGKVAANHALGDVFAMGAEAQSATAVATVPYGIESKVEDVVYQMMSGAVEVLNEAGCALVGGHTGEGRELALGFAVNGLIDPDEVMSKGGLRAGDVLILTKPIGTGTLFAAHAKLEAKGRWIDVALASMVQSNKEAAQCLRRYGSKACTDVTGFGLLGHLVEMTRPSGVDAELDLGAIPILPGAEETAAAGILSSLQPANIRLRRGIRDQEKWVKHPRYPLIFDPQTAGGLLASVPADQAEACVSELKALGYPHTAVIGRVLPQDETGPIEPITLRE
;
A
#
# COMPACT_ATOMS: atom_id res chain seq x y z
N MET A 1 -16.06 2.98 -1.10
CA MET A 1 -16.39 2.03 -0.03
C MET A 1 -17.89 1.90 0.16
N GLN A 2 -18.46 0.79 -0.30
CA GLN A 2 -19.83 0.38 0.06
C GLN A 2 -19.73 -0.60 1.24
N GLN A 3 -19.99 -0.15 2.46
CA GLN A 3 -20.03 -1.05 3.61
C GLN A 3 -21.34 -1.84 3.62
N SER A 4 -21.22 -3.15 3.86
CA SER A 4 -22.36 -4.06 3.91
C SER A 4 -23.33 -3.65 5.03
N GLU A 5 -24.63 -3.70 4.76
CA GLU A 5 -25.67 -3.50 5.80
C GLU A 5 -25.76 -4.69 6.79
N GLN A 6 -24.90 -5.68 6.63
CA GLN A 6 -24.88 -6.94 7.37
C GLN A 6 -23.85 -6.89 8.50
N PRO A 7 -24.19 -7.37 9.70
CA PRO A 7 -23.21 -7.50 10.78
C PRO A 7 -22.12 -8.49 10.37
N VAL A 8 -20.87 -8.19 10.70
CA VAL A 8 -19.75 -9.09 10.44
C VAL A 8 -19.81 -10.28 11.41
N LEU A 9 -19.83 -11.49 10.85
CA LEU A 9 -19.86 -12.76 11.58
C LEU A 9 -18.54 -13.50 11.47
N ARG A 10 -17.87 -13.40 10.31
CA ARG A 10 -16.63 -14.14 10.01
C ARG A 10 -15.59 -13.26 9.35
N ASP A 11 -14.33 -13.46 9.73
CA ASP A 11 -13.16 -12.88 9.09
C ASP A 11 -12.40 -13.93 8.28
N ILE A 12 -12.24 -13.65 6.99
CA ILE A 12 -11.30 -14.35 6.13
C ILE A 12 -10.08 -13.45 5.94
N VAL A 13 -8.92 -13.92 6.38
CA VAL A 13 -7.64 -13.22 6.19
C VAL A 13 -6.85 -13.91 5.06
N LEU A 14 -6.47 -13.12 4.07
CA LEU A 14 -5.64 -13.51 2.95
C LEU A 14 -4.24 -12.93 3.18
N VAL A 15 -3.23 -13.79 3.39
CA VAL A 15 -1.83 -13.37 3.55
C VAL A 15 -1.10 -13.52 2.22
N GLY A 16 -0.67 -12.38 1.66
CA GLY A 16 0.05 -12.30 0.39
C GLY A 16 -0.85 -12.13 -0.83
N GLY A 17 -0.52 -11.19 -1.72
CA GLY A 17 -1.26 -10.89 -2.93
C GLY A 17 -0.91 -11.76 -4.15
N GLY A 18 -0.62 -13.05 -3.96
CA GLY A 18 -0.32 -13.95 -5.07
C GLY A 18 -1.53 -14.22 -5.98
N HIS A 19 -1.28 -14.77 -7.17
CA HIS A 19 -2.28 -14.98 -8.24
C HIS A 19 -3.58 -15.69 -7.80
N SER A 20 -3.51 -16.64 -6.86
CA SER A 20 -4.70 -17.32 -6.34
C SER A 20 -5.62 -16.37 -5.56
N HIS A 21 -5.07 -15.55 -4.67
CA HIS A 21 -5.80 -14.56 -3.87
C HIS A 21 -6.38 -13.43 -4.70
N VAL A 22 -5.67 -12.98 -5.74
CA VAL A 22 -6.23 -12.08 -6.76
C VAL A 22 -7.52 -12.69 -7.37
N GLY A 23 -7.48 -13.99 -7.67
CA GLY A 23 -8.66 -14.73 -8.11
C GLY A 23 -9.77 -14.83 -7.06
N VAL A 24 -9.42 -14.95 -5.77
CA VAL A 24 -10.38 -14.95 -4.64
C VAL A 24 -11.07 -13.60 -4.52
N LEU A 25 -10.31 -12.49 -4.43
CA LEU A 25 -10.84 -11.14 -4.31
C LEU A 25 -11.86 -10.83 -5.41
N LYS A 26 -11.50 -11.08 -6.68
CA LYS A 26 -12.42 -10.90 -7.80
C LYS A 26 -13.70 -11.74 -7.65
N ARG A 27 -13.61 -12.98 -7.16
CA ARG A 27 -14.79 -13.86 -7.00
C ARG A 27 -15.65 -13.49 -5.80
N PHE A 28 -15.09 -12.87 -4.78
CA PHE A 28 -15.83 -12.29 -3.66
C PHE A 28 -16.52 -11.00 -4.11
N ALA A 29 -15.83 -10.12 -4.85
CA ALA A 29 -16.44 -8.94 -5.46
C ALA A 29 -17.70 -9.30 -6.29
N MET A 30 -17.57 -10.26 -7.21
CA MET A 30 -18.67 -10.64 -8.10
C MET A 30 -19.81 -11.41 -7.42
N ASN A 31 -19.56 -12.00 -6.25
CA ASN A 31 -20.54 -12.79 -5.51
C ASN A 31 -20.18 -12.76 -4.01
N PRO A 32 -20.49 -11.65 -3.32
CA PRO A 32 -20.13 -11.47 -1.92
C PRO A 32 -20.86 -12.50 -1.05
N VAL A 33 -20.30 -12.81 0.11
CA VAL A 33 -20.95 -13.67 1.10
C VAL A 33 -21.39 -12.78 2.26
N PRO A 34 -22.70 -12.62 2.50
CA PRO A 34 -23.20 -11.86 3.64
C PRO A 34 -22.58 -12.31 4.97
N GLY A 35 -22.28 -11.36 5.85
CA GLY A 35 -21.66 -11.63 7.15
C GLY A 35 -20.17 -12.02 7.11
N VAL A 36 -19.56 -12.12 5.93
CA VAL A 36 -18.13 -12.43 5.78
C VAL A 36 -17.35 -11.19 5.40
N ARG A 37 -16.39 -10.81 6.26
CA ARG A 37 -15.42 -9.73 6.02
C ARG A 37 -14.13 -10.33 5.49
N LEU A 38 -13.61 -9.74 4.41
CA LEU A 38 -12.38 -10.17 3.76
C LEU A 38 -11.28 -9.16 4.04
N THR A 39 -10.10 -9.62 4.42
CA THR A 39 -8.91 -8.79 4.67
C THR A 39 -7.73 -9.34 3.89
N LEU A 40 -7.09 -8.52 3.06
CA LEU A 40 -5.82 -8.83 2.40
C LEU A 40 -4.69 -8.16 3.17
N ILE A 41 -3.77 -8.96 3.71
CA ILE A 41 -2.49 -8.50 4.28
C ILE A 41 -1.41 -8.73 3.24
N CYS A 42 -0.80 -7.66 2.74
CA CYS A 42 0.25 -7.75 1.73
C CYS A 42 1.22 -6.58 1.84
N ARG A 43 2.51 -6.86 1.74
CA ARG A 43 3.56 -5.84 1.72
C ARG A 43 3.43 -4.86 0.55
N ASP A 44 3.05 -5.40 -0.60
CA ASP A 44 3.06 -4.70 -1.86
C ASP A 44 1.64 -4.38 -2.31
N THR A 45 1.44 -3.14 -2.74
CA THR A 45 0.19 -2.68 -3.37
C THR A 45 0.06 -3.19 -4.79
N HIS A 46 1.18 -3.44 -5.47
CA HIS A 46 1.19 -3.95 -6.84
C HIS A 46 1.86 -5.32 -6.88
N THR A 47 1.12 -6.31 -7.36
CA THR A 47 1.67 -7.66 -7.56
C THR A 47 1.98 -7.89 -9.03
N PRO A 48 3.22 -8.29 -9.38
CA PRO A 48 3.59 -8.54 -10.76
C PRO A 48 2.97 -9.85 -11.27
N TYR A 49 2.39 -9.81 -12.46
CA TYR A 49 1.99 -11.00 -13.20
C TYR A 49 3.22 -11.64 -13.85
N SER A 50 3.76 -12.66 -13.17
CA SER A 50 4.98 -13.38 -13.56
C SER A 50 5.02 -13.81 -15.04
N GLY A 51 3.87 -14.13 -15.64
CA GLY A 51 3.79 -14.51 -17.05
C GLY A 51 4.17 -13.39 -18.02
N MET A 52 3.98 -12.11 -17.66
CA MET A 52 4.36 -10.96 -18.50
C MET A 52 5.70 -10.35 -18.12
N LEU A 53 6.30 -10.76 -17.00
CA LEU A 53 7.56 -10.19 -16.51
C LEU A 53 8.69 -10.21 -17.55
N PRO A 54 8.94 -11.31 -18.29
CA PRO A 54 9.99 -11.29 -19.31
C PRO A 54 9.69 -10.33 -20.47
N GLY A 55 8.42 -10.12 -20.81
CA GLY A 55 8.04 -9.12 -21.80
C GLY A 55 8.24 -7.68 -21.31
N TYR A 56 8.05 -7.43 -20.01
CA TYR A 56 8.38 -6.16 -19.38
C TYR A 56 9.89 -5.89 -19.40
N VAL A 57 10.69 -6.89 -18.99
CA VAL A 57 12.16 -6.85 -19.07
C VAL A 57 12.63 -6.58 -20.50
N ALA A 58 12.01 -7.22 -21.48
CA ALA A 58 12.30 -6.99 -22.90
C ALA A 58 11.85 -5.62 -23.44
N GLY A 59 11.12 -4.81 -22.66
CA GLY A 59 10.62 -3.49 -23.04
C GLY A 59 9.33 -3.47 -23.86
N HIS A 60 8.53 -4.56 -23.83
CA HIS A 60 7.28 -4.66 -24.59
C HIS A 60 6.04 -4.15 -23.85
N TYR A 61 6.15 -3.98 -22.53
CA TYR A 61 5.07 -3.62 -21.64
C TYR A 61 5.51 -2.50 -20.69
N THR A 62 4.56 -1.68 -20.26
CA THR A 62 4.76 -0.71 -19.17
C THR A 62 4.66 -1.39 -17.81
N TYR A 63 4.95 -0.65 -16.73
CA TYR A 63 4.75 -1.14 -15.36
C TYR A 63 3.28 -1.51 -15.11
N ASP A 64 2.34 -0.65 -15.51
CA ASP A 64 0.91 -0.83 -15.29
C ASP A 64 0.31 -1.98 -16.14
N ASP A 65 0.95 -2.34 -17.26
CA ASP A 65 0.53 -3.50 -18.08
C ASP A 65 0.77 -4.84 -17.39
N VAL A 66 1.76 -4.93 -16.49
CA VAL A 66 2.23 -6.20 -15.91
C VAL A 66 1.98 -6.34 -14.42
N HIS A 67 1.48 -5.29 -13.76
CA HIS A 67 1.14 -5.33 -12.34
C HIS A 67 -0.37 -5.29 -12.15
N ILE A 68 -0.84 -6.05 -11.17
CA ILE A 68 -2.20 -5.98 -10.67
C ILE A 68 -2.18 -5.10 -9.43
N ASP A 69 -3.03 -4.08 -9.42
CA ASP A 69 -3.25 -3.19 -8.29
C ASP A 69 -4.15 -3.88 -7.26
N LEU A 70 -3.54 -4.32 -6.15
CA LEU A 70 -4.21 -5.06 -5.08
C LEU A 70 -5.08 -4.16 -4.22
N SER A 71 -4.70 -2.90 -4.02
CA SER A 71 -5.53 -1.93 -3.28
C SER A 71 -6.84 -1.70 -4.02
N LYS A 72 -6.76 -1.40 -5.33
CA LYS A 72 -7.94 -1.24 -6.18
C LYS A 72 -8.79 -2.51 -6.26
N LEU A 73 -8.16 -3.68 -6.35
CA LEU A 73 -8.88 -4.96 -6.38
C LEU A 73 -9.54 -5.30 -5.03
N ALA A 74 -8.92 -4.94 -3.91
CA ALA A 74 -9.49 -5.10 -2.58
C ALA A 74 -10.69 -4.18 -2.39
N GLU A 75 -10.58 -2.89 -2.76
CA GLU A 75 -11.71 -1.94 -2.73
C GLU A 75 -12.87 -2.44 -3.59
N PHE A 76 -12.58 -2.96 -4.80
CA PHE A 76 -13.60 -3.58 -5.66
C PHE A 76 -14.28 -4.80 -5.02
N ALA A 77 -13.55 -5.54 -4.18
CA ALA A 77 -14.08 -6.70 -3.46
C ALA A 77 -14.81 -6.33 -2.16
N GLY A 78 -14.83 -5.05 -1.76
CA GLY A 78 -15.25 -4.65 -0.41
C GLY A 78 -14.37 -5.28 0.68
N ALA A 79 -13.10 -5.56 0.35
CA ALA A 79 -12.14 -6.18 1.25
C ALA A 79 -11.23 -5.11 1.86
N ARG A 80 -10.86 -5.31 3.12
CA ARG A 80 -9.84 -4.50 3.77
C ARG A 80 -8.48 -4.77 3.12
N PHE A 81 -7.69 -3.73 2.91
CA PHE A 81 -6.32 -3.84 2.40
C PHE A 81 -5.33 -3.32 3.44
N TYR A 82 -4.58 -4.24 4.04
CA TYR A 82 -3.57 -3.93 5.05
C TYR A 82 -2.19 -4.05 4.42
N ARG A 83 -1.54 -2.90 4.23
CA ARG A 83 -0.19 -2.83 3.68
C ARG A 83 0.85 -3.10 4.77
N ASP A 84 1.06 -4.38 5.08
CA ASP A 84 2.06 -4.81 6.06
C ASP A 84 2.61 -6.22 5.73
N GLU A 85 3.68 -6.60 6.42
CA GLU A 85 4.30 -7.92 6.33
C GLU A 85 3.79 -8.85 7.43
N ALA A 86 3.26 -10.01 7.05
CA ALA A 86 3.05 -11.11 7.98
C ALA A 86 4.41 -11.74 8.33
N ILE A 87 4.68 -11.85 9.63
CA ILE A 87 5.93 -12.40 10.19
C ILE A 87 5.70 -13.63 11.05
N GLY A 88 4.45 -14.03 11.25
CA GLY A 88 4.08 -15.17 12.09
C GLY A 88 2.59 -15.48 11.99
N ILE A 89 2.23 -16.68 12.42
CA ILE A 89 0.85 -17.11 12.62
C ILE A 89 0.78 -17.79 13.98
N ASP A 90 0.02 -17.21 14.90
CA ASP A 90 -0.38 -17.89 16.14
C ASP A 90 -1.69 -18.63 15.90
N ARG A 91 -1.60 -19.97 15.90
CA ARG A 91 -2.73 -20.87 15.68
C ARG A 91 -3.62 -21.02 16.91
N ASN A 92 -3.06 -20.83 18.10
CA ASN A 92 -3.80 -20.99 19.35
C ASN A 92 -4.73 -19.79 19.56
N SER A 93 -4.21 -18.58 19.34
CA SER A 93 -5.00 -17.34 19.43
C SER A 93 -5.69 -16.95 18.13
N LYS A 94 -5.44 -17.69 17.03
CA LYS A 94 -5.94 -17.42 15.67
C LYS A 94 -5.64 -16.01 15.19
N ARG A 95 -4.35 -15.64 15.24
CA ARG A 95 -3.85 -14.33 14.86
C ARG A 95 -2.73 -14.43 13.83
N VAL A 96 -2.70 -13.47 12.90
CA VAL A 96 -1.56 -13.22 12.03
C VAL A 96 -0.70 -12.14 12.67
N ASN A 97 0.55 -12.46 12.96
CA ASN A 97 1.49 -11.48 13.48
C ASN A 97 2.00 -10.59 12.35
N CYS A 98 1.86 -9.29 12.54
CA CYS A 98 2.25 -8.30 11.55
C CYS A 98 3.47 -7.50 12.02
N ARG A 99 4.30 -7.03 11.08
CA ARG A 99 5.55 -6.33 11.43
C ARG A 99 5.32 -4.96 12.07
N SER A 100 4.34 -4.21 11.59
CA SER A 100 4.26 -2.76 11.82
C SER A 100 2.90 -2.32 12.40
N ARG A 101 2.09 -3.29 12.84
CA ARG A 101 0.75 -3.06 13.40
C ARG A 101 0.37 -4.19 14.37
N PRO A 102 -0.69 -3.98 15.19
CA PRO A 102 -1.21 -5.03 16.05
C PRO A 102 -1.71 -6.24 15.25
N ASP A 103 -1.58 -7.42 15.86
CA ASP A 103 -1.96 -8.70 15.28
C ASP A 103 -3.40 -8.74 14.76
N VAL A 104 -3.58 -9.37 13.59
CA VAL A 104 -4.87 -9.43 12.91
C VAL A 104 -5.55 -10.77 13.19
N PRO A 105 -6.73 -10.81 13.83
CA PRO A 105 -7.45 -12.05 14.09
C PRO A 105 -8.06 -12.62 12.81
N TYR A 106 -8.23 -13.94 12.77
CA TYR A 106 -8.90 -14.64 11.68
C TYR A 106 -9.86 -15.72 12.18
N ASP A 107 -10.96 -15.95 11.45
CA ASP A 107 -11.70 -17.22 11.54
C ASP A 107 -11.17 -18.22 10.52
N ILE A 108 -10.79 -17.71 9.34
CA ILE A 108 -10.28 -18.50 8.23
C ILE A 108 -9.06 -17.77 7.67
N LEU A 109 -7.96 -18.49 7.49
CA LEU A 109 -6.72 -17.95 6.97
C LEU A 109 -6.37 -18.60 5.64
N SER A 110 -5.82 -17.84 4.69
CA SER A 110 -5.21 -18.39 3.48
C SER A 110 -3.85 -17.75 3.23
N VAL A 111 -2.82 -18.57 2.98
CA VAL A 111 -1.44 -18.12 2.74
C VAL A 111 -1.06 -18.28 1.27
N ASN A 112 -0.59 -17.20 0.65
CA ASN A 112 -0.21 -17.12 -0.77
C ASN A 112 0.88 -16.06 -0.99
N ILE A 113 1.99 -16.26 -0.29
CA ILE A 113 3.13 -15.33 -0.20
C ILE A 113 4.21 -15.58 -1.26
N GLY A 114 4.00 -16.55 -2.15
CA GLY A 114 5.02 -16.98 -3.11
C GLY A 114 6.13 -17.81 -2.46
N SER A 115 7.31 -17.82 -3.05
CA SER A 115 8.49 -18.54 -2.55
C SER A 115 9.67 -17.60 -2.34
N SER A 116 10.53 -17.94 -1.38
CA SER A 116 11.71 -17.16 -0.99
C SER A 116 12.98 -17.70 -1.63
N PRO A 117 13.87 -16.85 -2.15
CA PRO A 117 15.11 -17.29 -2.78
C PRO A 117 16.04 -17.92 -1.74
N ARG A 118 16.66 -19.05 -2.09
CA ARG A 118 17.71 -19.71 -1.28
C ARG A 118 19.09 -19.14 -1.61
N VAL A 119 19.23 -17.82 -1.57
CA VAL A 119 20.54 -17.14 -1.82
C VAL A 119 21.52 -17.33 -0.66
N GLY A 120 21.04 -17.67 0.53
CA GLY A 120 21.89 -17.91 1.71
C GLY A 120 22.60 -19.27 1.73
N GLU A 121 22.30 -20.17 0.79
CA GLU A 121 22.94 -21.49 0.70
C GLU A 121 24.27 -21.45 -0.06
N VAL A 122 24.56 -20.35 -0.75
CA VAL A 122 25.77 -20.15 -1.56
C VAL A 122 26.55 -18.96 -1.02
N ASP A 123 27.84 -19.16 -0.78
CA ASP A 123 28.72 -18.16 -0.18
C ASP A 123 28.76 -16.87 -1.04
N GLY A 124 28.55 -15.72 -0.40
CA GLY A 124 28.49 -14.38 -1.01
C GLY A 124 27.31 -14.09 -1.97
N ALA A 125 26.43 -15.06 -2.26
CA ALA A 125 25.31 -14.85 -3.19
C ALA A 125 24.24 -13.89 -2.64
N ARG A 126 24.09 -13.79 -1.31
CA ARG A 126 23.14 -12.85 -0.69
C ARG A 126 23.57 -11.40 -0.89
N GLU A 127 24.87 -11.14 -0.85
CA GLU A 127 25.49 -9.81 -0.96
C GLU A 127 25.69 -9.39 -2.41
N HIS A 128 26.00 -10.34 -3.30
CA HIS A 128 26.49 -10.06 -4.65
C HIS A 128 25.56 -10.52 -5.78
N ALA A 129 24.50 -11.30 -5.50
CA ALA A 129 23.53 -11.71 -6.51
C ALA A 129 22.19 -10.96 -6.41
N VAL A 130 21.54 -10.80 -7.56
CA VAL A 130 20.21 -10.20 -7.69
C VAL A 130 19.17 -11.31 -7.80
N PRO A 131 18.41 -11.62 -6.74
CA PRO A 131 17.36 -12.62 -6.82
C PRO A 131 16.18 -12.12 -7.67
N VAL A 132 15.69 -12.99 -8.56
CA VAL A 132 14.50 -12.73 -9.38
C VAL A 132 13.21 -12.95 -8.58
N LYS A 133 13.19 -13.94 -7.69
CA LYS A 133 12.07 -14.19 -6.76
C LYS A 133 12.49 -13.80 -5.33
N PRO A 134 11.58 -13.25 -4.48
CA PRO A 134 10.26 -12.76 -4.87
C PRO A 134 10.40 -11.65 -5.93
N ILE A 135 9.45 -11.58 -6.86
CA ILE A 135 9.50 -10.60 -7.96
C ILE A 135 9.40 -9.16 -7.41
N ASN A 136 8.96 -9.01 -6.15
CA ASN A 136 9.07 -7.76 -5.44
C ASN A 136 10.53 -7.23 -5.44
N GLY A 137 10.67 -5.93 -5.72
CA GLY A 137 11.94 -5.24 -5.84
C GLY A 137 12.74 -5.61 -7.09
N PHE A 138 12.38 -6.68 -7.83
CA PHE A 138 13.06 -7.02 -9.08
C PHE A 138 12.94 -5.88 -10.08
N ASN A 139 11.80 -5.17 -10.13
CA ASN A 139 11.65 -3.99 -10.96
C ASN A 139 12.72 -2.93 -10.68
N ASN A 140 12.92 -2.56 -9.41
CA ASN A 140 13.90 -1.56 -9.03
C ASN A 140 15.32 -2.04 -9.31
N ARG A 141 15.60 -3.32 -9.04
CA ARG A 141 16.89 -3.96 -9.34
C ARG A 141 17.16 -4.00 -10.85
N TRP A 142 16.15 -4.30 -11.66
CA TRP A 142 16.20 -4.30 -13.12
C TRP A 142 16.43 -2.90 -13.69
N LEU A 143 15.70 -1.90 -13.19
CA LEU A 143 15.92 -0.50 -13.60
C LEU A 143 17.30 0.02 -13.17
N SER A 144 17.78 -0.42 -12.00
CA SER A 144 19.14 -0.10 -11.54
C SER A 144 20.21 -0.76 -12.40
N LEU A 145 20.02 -2.04 -12.76
CA LEU A 145 20.89 -2.76 -13.69
C LEU A 145 20.91 -2.08 -15.05
N LEU A 146 19.74 -1.72 -15.57
CA LEU A 146 19.61 -0.97 -16.81
C LEU A 146 20.39 0.36 -16.70
N SER A 147 20.16 1.15 -15.65
CA SER A 147 20.87 2.42 -15.43
C SER A 147 22.39 2.26 -15.27
N ARG A 148 22.87 1.18 -14.63
CA ARG A 148 24.31 0.89 -14.55
C ARG A 148 24.89 0.58 -15.91
N LEU A 149 24.23 -0.28 -16.68
CA LEU A 149 24.64 -0.62 -18.05
C LEU A 149 24.63 0.62 -18.95
N GLU A 150 23.64 1.49 -18.78
CA GLU A 150 23.52 2.75 -19.48
C GLU A 150 24.69 3.72 -19.22
N ASN A 151 25.39 3.57 -18.09
CA ASN A 151 26.52 4.39 -17.68
C ASN A 151 27.86 3.62 -17.67
N HIS A 152 27.87 2.36 -18.12
CA HIS A 152 29.07 1.53 -18.10
C HIS A 152 29.89 1.72 -19.39
N GLU A 153 31.21 1.87 -19.24
CA GLU A 153 32.12 1.98 -20.37
C GLU A 153 32.85 0.64 -20.60
N GLY A 154 32.72 0.09 -21.81
CA GLY A 154 33.42 -1.13 -22.20
C GLY A 154 32.59 -2.42 -22.05
N PRO A 155 33.24 -3.59 -22.18
CA PRO A 155 32.56 -4.88 -22.13
C PRO A 155 31.91 -5.17 -20.77
N MET A 156 30.69 -5.69 -20.78
CA MET A 156 29.95 -6.11 -19.58
C MET A 156 29.50 -7.57 -19.69
N SER A 157 29.70 -8.33 -18.62
CA SER A 157 29.33 -9.74 -18.50
C SER A 157 28.22 -9.95 -17.47
N VAL A 158 27.09 -10.50 -17.92
CA VAL A 158 25.92 -10.81 -17.08
C VAL A 158 25.77 -12.32 -16.94
N ALA A 159 25.82 -12.81 -15.70
CA ALA A 159 25.53 -14.20 -15.36
C ALA A 159 24.09 -14.38 -14.89
N VAL A 160 23.47 -15.47 -15.31
CA VAL A 160 22.16 -15.93 -14.84
C VAL A 160 22.31 -17.34 -14.30
N VAL A 161 21.92 -17.56 -13.05
CA VAL A 161 22.04 -18.86 -12.37
C VAL A 161 20.66 -19.49 -12.27
N GLY A 162 20.49 -20.64 -12.92
CA GLY A 162 19.25 -21.39 -13.11
C GLY A 162 18.75 -21.35 -14.56
N ALA A 163 18.83 -22.47 -15.28
CA ALA A 163 18.41 -22.70 -16.65
C ALA A 163 17.04 -23.40 -16.78
N GLY A 164 16.17 -23.23 -15.77
CA GLY A 164 14.73 -23.52 -15.88
C GLY A 164 14.00 -22.55 -16.82
N ALA A 165 12.69 -22.73 -17.00
CA ALA A 165 11.88 -21.91 -17.93
C ALA A 165 12.01 -20.41 -17.67
N GLY A 166 11.92 -19.98 -16.42
CA GLY A 166 12.06 -18.58 -16.05
C GLY A 166 13.45 -18.01 -16.32
N GLY A 167 14.52 -18.78 -16.05
CA GLY A 167 15.89 -18.31 -16.25
C GLY A 167 16.29 -18.21 -17.72
N VAL A 168 15.91 -19.19 -18.54
CA VAL A 168 16.11 -19.13 -20.01
C VAL A 168 15.32 -17.95 -20.61
N GLU A 169 14.05 -17.79 -20.23
CA GLU A 169 13.20 -16.72 -20.75
C GLU A 169 13.71 -15.33 -20.36
N LEU A 170 14.12 -15.14 -19.10
CA LEU A 170 14.69 -13.89 -18.62
C LEU A 170 16.04 -13.59 -19.26
N THR A 171 16.93 -14.58 -19.40
CA THR A 171 18.22 -14.39 -20.07
C THR A 171 18.03 -13.84 -21.48
N LEU A 172 17.15 -14.44 -22.27
CA LEU A 172 16.85 -14.00 -23.63
C LEU A 172 16.14 -12.64 -23.68
N ALA A 173 15.29 -12.33 -22.70
CA ALA A 173 14.62 -11.03 -22.59
C ALA A 173 15.60 -9.90 -22.26
N MET A 174 16.49 -10.11 -21.29
CA MET A 174 17.53 -9.16 -20.90
C MET A 174 18.51 -8.94 -22.05
N GLN A 175 19.03 -10.03 -22.62
CA GLN A 175 19.95 -9.97 -23.76
C GLN A 175 19.36 -9.15 -24.92
N PHE A 176 18.06 -9.34 -25.23
CA PHE A 176 17.39 -8.57 -26.26
C PHE A 176 17.27 -7.08 -25.88
N ARG A 177 16.84 -6.76 -24.65
CA ARG A 177 16.64 -5.37 -24.22
C ARG A 177 17.95 -4.60 -24.20
N LEU A 178 18.98 -5.16 -23.55
CA LEU A 178 20.23 -4.46 -23.30
C LEU A 178 21.01 -4.21 -24.60
N ARG A 179 21.05 -5.19 -25.52
CA ARG A 179 21.66 -4.99 -26.85
C ARG A 179 20.99 -3.85 -27.63
N ASN A 180 19.65 -3.83 -27.66
CA ASN A 180 18.91 -2.77 -28.36
C ASN A 180 19.15 -1.38 -27.73
N GLU A 181 19.34 -1.28 -26.42
CA GLU A 181 19.63 0.00 -25.76
C GLU A 181 21.05 0.48 -26.04
N LEU A 182 22.04 -0.41 -26.12
CA LEU A 182 23.39 -0.06 -26.58
C LEU A 182 23.40 0.41 -28.04
N GLU A 183 22.74 -0.33 -28.94
CA GLU A 183 22.65 0.03 -30.37
C GLU A 183 22.04 1.41 -30.57
N LYS A 184 20.95 1.74 -29.86
CA LYS A 184 20.31 3.06 -29.92
C LYS A 184 21.22 4.21 -29.50
N ARG A 185 22.22 3.92 -28.66
CA ARG A 185 23.20 4.89 -28.16
C ARG A 185 24.47 4.96 -29.00
N GLY A 186 24.59 4.11 -30.03
CA GLY A 186 25.77 4.02 -30.87
C GLY A 186 26.93 3.24 -30.24
N HIS A 187 26.67 2.45 -29.19
CA HIS A 187 27.64 1.52 -28.64
C HIS A 187 27.59 0.16 -29.36
N ASP A 188 28.71 -0.55 -29.35
CA ASP A 188 28.79 -1.89 -29.94
C ASP A 188 28.07 -2.92 -29.05
N PRO A 189 26.98 -3.55 -29.53
CA PRO A 189 26.23 -4.53 -28.74
C PRO A 189 26.99 -5.83 -28.45
N ASP A 190 28.10 -6.08 -29.14
CA ASP A 190 28.96 -7.26 -28.91
C ASP A 190 29.88 -7.09 -27.70
N GLN A 191 29.86 -5.92 -27.07
CA GLN A 191 30.42 -5.68 -25.73
C GLN A 191 29.63 -6.37 -24.61
N LEU A 192 28.42 -6.87 -24.88
CA LEU A 192 27.63 -7.61 -23.89
C LEU A 192 27.84 -9.12 -23.99
N HIS A 193 28.23 -9.72 -22.87
CA HIS A 193 28.40 -11.16 -22.74
C HIS A 193 27.39 -11.73 -21.75
N PHE A 194 26.68 -12.78 -22.14
CA PHE A 194 25.71 -13.45 -21.29
C PHE A 194 26.16 -14.87 -20.98
N HIS A 195 26.09 -15.23 -19.70
CA HIS A 195 26.41 -16.56 -19.20
C HIS A 195 25.17 -17.14 -18.51
N LEU A 196 24.81 -18.39 -18.81
CA LEU A 196 23.71 -19.10 -18.17
C LEU A 196 24.24 -20.36 -17.50
N PHE A 197 24.14 -20.42 -16.17
CA PHE A 197 24.64 -21.53 -15.34
C PHE A 197 23.49 -22.40 -14.83
N ASP A 198 23.68 -23.71 -14.80
CA ASP A 198 22.81 -24.64 -14.07
C ASP A 198 23.60 -25.85 -13.56
N ALA A 199 23.19 -26.40 -12.42
CA ALA A 199 23.72 -27.63 -11.86
C ALA A 199 23.28 -28.87 -12.66
N GLU A 200 22.12 -28.79 -13.33
CA GLU A 200 21.60 -29.84 -14.18
C GLU A 200 22.38 -29.94 -15.50
N SER A 201 22.39 -31.14 -16.09
CA SER A 201 23.06 -31.40 -17.36
C SER A 201 22.29 -30.89 -18.59
N GLN A 202 21.09 -30.32 -18.41
CA GLN A 202 20.22 -29.88 -19.48
C GLN A 202 19.46 -28.61 -19.10
N ILE A 203 19.32 -27.68 -20.05
CA ILE A 203 18.37 -26.56 -19.92
C ILE A 203 16.92 -27.07 -19.96
N LEU A 204 15.99 -26.37 -19.32
CA LEU A 204 14.55 -26.69 -19.32
C LEU A 204 14.28 -28.18 -19.02
N PRO A 205 14.74 -28.72 -17.89
CA PRO A 205 14.68 -30.16 -17.61
C PRO A 205 13.24 -30.72 -17.60
N THR A 206 12.24 -29.88 -17.33
CA THR A 206 10.82 -30.25 -17.31
C THR A 206 10.12 -30.23 -18.68
N HIS A 207 10.84 -29.95 -19.75
CA HIS A 207 10.31 -29.82 -21.12
C HIS A 207 10.86 -30.91 -22.04
N ASN A 208 10.23 -31.13 -23.20
CA ASN A 208 10.68 -32.17 -24.14
C ASN A 208 11.91 -31.74 -24.97
N ASP A 209 12.55 -32.70 -25.65
CA ASP A 209 13.77 -32.48 -26.45
C ASP A 209 13.59 -31.44 -27.57
N LYS A 210 12.42 -31.40 -28.20
CA LYS A 210 12.14 -30.46 -29.29
C LYS A 210 12.15 -29.02 -28.78
N VAL A 211 11.55 -28.79 -27.62
CA VAL A 211 11.55 -27.46 -26.97
C VAL A 211 12.97 -27.08 -26.55
N ARG A 212 13.71 -28.01 -25.92
CA ARG A 212 15.11 -27.79 -25.54
C ARG A 212 15.99 -27.42 -26.73
N ALA A 213 15.86 -28.14 -27.84
CA ALA A 213 16.63 -27.88 -29.05
C ALA A 213 16.40 -26.46 -29.60
N VAL A 214 15.15 -25.99 -29.61
CA VAL A 214 14.83 -24.62 -30.05
C VAL A 214 15.47 -23.57 -29.13
N PHE A 215 15.44 -23.76 -27.82
CA PHE A 215 16.06 -22.80 -26.90
C PHE A 215 17.59 -22.87 -26.91
N ALA A 216 18.19 -24.05 -27.07
CA ALA A 216 19.63 -24.21 -27.24
C ALA A 216 20.12 -23.47 -28.49
N ASP A 217 19.43 -23.64 -29.63
CA ASP A 217 19.69 -22.88 -30.86
C ASP A 217 19.59 -21.36 -30.62
N LYS A 218 18.53 -20.91 -29.95
CA LYS A 218 18.32 -19.47 -29.69
C LYS A 218 19.35 -18.85 -28.74
N LEU A 219 19.79 -19.58 -27.72
CA LEU A 219 20.84 -19.14 -26.82
C LEU A 219 22.18 -19.04 -27.57
N ALA A 220 22.53 -20.08 -28.33
CA ALA A 220 23.75 -20.11 -29.12
C ALA A 220 23.78 -19.03 -30.21
N SER A 221 22.69 -18.86 -30.97
CA SER A 221 22.59 -17.84 -32.04
C SER A 221 22.66 -16.40 -31.50
N ARG A 222 22.57 -16.23 -30.19
CA ARG A 222 22.58 -14.93 -29.49
C ARG A 222 23.83 -14.72 -28.64
N GLY A 223 24.82 -15.60 -28.78
CA GLY A 223 26.09 -15.49 -28.06
C GLY A 223 25.98 -15.75 -26.56
N VAL A 224 24.91 -16.39 -26.08
CA VAL A 224 24.79 -16.78 -24.67
C VAL A 224 25.62 -18.03 -24.43
N LYS A 225 26.62 -17.95 -23.55
CA LYS A 225 27.43 -19.08 -23.12
C LYS A 225 26.68 -19.88 -22.05
N VAL A 226 26.41 -21.15 -22.32
CA VAL A 226 25.65 -22.02 -21.41
C VAL A 226 26.60 -22.98 -20.71
N HIS A 227 26.56 -22.99 -19.37
CA HIS A 227 27.38 -23.81 -18.48
C HIS A 227 26.45 -24.78 -17.74
N LEU A 228 26.47 -26.05 -18.14
CA LEU A 228 25.62 -27.12 -17.58
C LEU A 228 26.46 -28.08 -16.75
N GLY A 229 25.87 -28.70 -15.73
CA GLY A 229 26.65 -29.44 -14.74
C GLY A 229 27.60 -28.54 -13.94
N ALA A 230 27.33 -27.24 -13.93
CA ALA A 230 28.18 -26.19 -13.37
C ALA A 230 27.44 -25.51 -12.22
N ALA A 231 27.28 -26.25 -11.12
CA ALA A 231 26.69 -25.72 -9.90
C ALA A 231 27.55 -24.55 -9.38
N VAL A 232 26.91 -23.44 -9.02
CA VAL A 232 27.59 -22.25 -8.50
C VAL A 232 27.80 -22.42 -7.00
N SER A 233 29.06 -22.34 -6.57
CA SER A 233 29.47 -22.57 -5.18
C SER A 233 29.78 -21.28 -4.41
N LYS A 234 30.16 -20.20 -5.12
CA LYS A 234 30.47 -18.90 -4.51
C LYS A 234 30.24 -17.74 -5.49
N VAL A 235 29.75 -16.62 -4.97
CA VAL A 235 29.59 -15.36 -5.71
C VAL A 235 30.29 -14.24 -4.96
N GLU A 236 31.16 -13.49 -5.64
CA GLU A 236 31.92 -12.39 -5.07
C GLU A 236 31.81 -11.16 -5.98
N ALA A 237 32.31 -10.01 -5.53
CA ALA A 237 32.36 -8.82 -6.38
C ALA A 237 33.18 -9.10 -7.66
N GLY A 238 32.54 -8.97 -8.83
CA GLY A 238 33.17 -9.12 -10.14
C GLY A 238 33.45 -10.56 -10.59
N HIS A 239 33.09 -11.58 -9.80
CA HIS A 239 33.35 -12.97 -10.18
C HIS A 239 32.40 -13.99 -9.56
N LEU A 240 32.28 -15.14 -10.25
CA LEU A 240 31.45 -16.27 -9.85
C LEU A 240 32.28 -17.55 -9.97
N THR A 241 32.18 -18.42 -8.96
CA THR A 241 32.92 -19.69 -8.91
C THR A 241 31.96 -20.88 -8.90
N THR A 242 32.30 -21.93 -9.65
CA THR A 242 31.54 -23.18 -9.71
C THR A 242 32.11 -24.24 -8.76
N GLU A 243 31.38 -25.33 -8.51
CA GLU A 243 31.87 -26.48 -7.73
C GLU A 243 33.10 -27.15 -8.35
N SER A 244 33.30 -27.05 -9.68
CA SER A 244 34.52 -27.50 -10.35
C SER A 244 35.73 -26.58 -10.12
N SER A 245 35.58 -25.55 -9.28
CA SER A 245 36.58 -24.50 -9.01
C SER A 245 36.93 -23.64 -10.23
N GLU A 246 36.08 -23.62 -11.25
CA GLU A 246 36.20 -22.67 -12.36
C GLU A 246 35.70 -21.31 -11.92
N SER A 247 36.45 -20.26 -12.25
CA SER A 247 36.13 -18.87 -11.92
C SER A 247 35.80 -18.09 -13.20
N HIS A 248 34.71 -17.33 -13.16
CA HIS A 248 34.21 -16.54 -14.28
C HIS A 248 34.11 -15.06 -13.85
N ALA A 249 34.77 -14.17 -14.58
CA ALA A 249 34.61 -12.73 -14.40
C ALA A 249 33.22 -12.30 -14.89
N VAL A 250 32.42 -11.72 -13.99
CA VAL A 250 31.03 -11.32 -14.23
C VAL A 250 30.74 -10.03 -13.47
N ASP A 251 30.14 -9.05 -14.14
CA ASP A 251 29.81 -7.77 -13.53
C ASP A 251 28.48 -7.84 -12.76
N GLU A 252 27.57 -8.70 -13.23
CA GLU A 252 26.22 -8.80 -12.70
C GLU A 252 25.79 -10.27 -12.61
N VAL A 253 25.19 -10.66 -11.49
CA VAL A 253 24.72 -12.03 -11.27
C VAL A 253 23.23 -12.02 -10.93
N LEU A 254 22.41 -12.63 -11.77
CA LEU A 254 20.99 -12.85 -11.51
C LEU A 254 20.74 -14.27 -11.00
N TRP A 255 19.99 -14.38 -9.91
CA TRP A 255 19.70 -15.64 -9.26
C TRP A 255 18.25 -16.08 -9.52
N VAL A 256 18.08 -17.19 -10.26
CA VAL A 256 16.78 -17.70 -10.76
C VAL A 256 16.57 -19.18 -10.36
N THR A 257 17.29 -19.67 -9.36
CA THR A 257 17.23 -21.06 -8.90
C THR A 257 15.97 -21.37 -8.08
N ARG A 258 15.81 -22.63 -7.67
CA ARG A 258 14.65 -23.08 -6.88
C ARG A 258 14.60 -22.35 -5.53
N ALA A 259 13.49 -21.67 -5.30
CA ALA A 259 13.15 -21.01 -4.05
C ALA A 259 12.65 -22.03 -3.02
N GLY A 260 12.67 -21.67 -1.73
CA GLY A 260 12.05 -22.40 -0.62
C GLY A 260 10.89 -21.63 0.02
N GLY A 261 10.32 -22.17 1.10
CA GLY A 261 9.42 -21.40 1.97
C GLY A 261 10.17 -20.34 2.78
N PRO A 262 9.52 -19.23 3.17
CA PRO A 262 10.09 -18.28 4.14
C PRO A 262 10.31 -18.94 5.51
N GLN A 263 11.41 -18.57 6.16
CA GLN A 263 11.83 -19.13 7.45
C GLN A 263 10.79 -18.94 8.57
N TRP A 264 10.04 -17.83 8.58
CA TRP A 264 9.06 -17.55 9.63
C TRP A 264 7.93 -18.61 9.70
N LEU A 265 7.75 -19.42 8.65
CA LEU A 265 6.79 -20.52 8.67
C LEU A 265 7.20 -21.66 9.61
N GLU A 266 8.50 -21.83 9.90
CA GLU A 266 9.02 -22.92 10.73
C GLU A 266 8.42 -22.89 12.14
N ASP A 267 8.23 -21.69 12.69
CA ASP A 267 7.70 -21.48 14.04
C ASP A 267 6.16 -21.48 14.11
N THR A 268 5.47 -21.61 12.98
CA THR A 268 3.99 -21.60 12.96
C THR A 268 3.37 -22.93 13.37
N GLY A 269 4.16 -24.00 13.43
CA GLY A 269 3.67 -25.36 13.66
C GLY A 269 2.84 -25.94 12.52
N LEU A 270 2.82 -25.30 11.34
CA LEU A 270 2.23 -25.88 10.13
C LEU A 270 3.11 -27.02 9.60
N ALA A 271 2.50 -28.04 8.99
CA ALA A 271 3.28 -29.08 8.32
C ALA A 271 3.99 -28.49 7.09
N LEU A 272 5.32 -28.51 7.11
CA LEU A 272 6.18 -28.10 6.00
C LEU A 272 6.82 -29.34 5.35
N ASP A 273 7.17 -29.25 4.06
CA ASP A 273 8.08 -30.21 3.42
C ASP A 273 9.55 -29.79 3.61
N ASP A 274 10.48 -30.60 3.12
CA ASP A 274 11.94 -30.32 3.19
C ASP A 274 12.34 -29.01 2.48
N GLY A 275 11.45 -28.51 1.60
CA GLY A 275 11.58 -27.25 0.90
C GLY A 275 11.16 -26.03 1.73
N GLY A 276 10.55 -26.23 2.90
CA GLY A 276 9.87 -25.22 3.71
C GLY A 276 8.47 -24.86 3.18
N PHE A 277 7.92 -25.61 2.22
CA PHE A 277 6.60 -25.32 1.65
C PHE A 277 5.49 -25.92 2.52
N ILE A 278 4.37 -25.20 2.63
CA ILE A 278 3.21 -25.64 3.43
C ILE A 278 2.55 -26.84 2.75
N ARG A 279 2.46 -27.96 3.47
CA ARG A 279 1.79 -29.17 3.00
C ARG A 279 0.27 -29.01 3.11
N VAL A 280 -0.41 -29.23 1.99
CA VAL A 280 -1.88 -29.10 1.88
C VAL A 280 -2.52 -30.35 1.30
N ARG A 281 -3.76 -30.61 1.73
CA ARG A 281 -4.64 -31.64 1.18
C ARG A 281 -5.23 -31.20 -0.16
N ASP A 282 -5.95 -32.09 -0.82
CA ASP A 282 -6.66 -31.80 -2.07
C ASP A 282 -7.75 -30.73 -1.90
N THR A 283 -8.13 -30.37 -0.68
CA THR A 283 -9.06 -29.27 -0.38
C THR A 283 -8.39 -27.90 -0.29
N LEU A 284 -7.05 -27.85 -0.42
CA LEU A 284 -6.17 -26.68 -0.17
C LEU A 284 -6.05 -26.26 1.30
N GLN A 285 -6.69 -26.98 2.23
CA GLN A 285 -6.43 -26.83 3.65
C GLN A 285 -5.08 -27.43 4.03
N THR A 286 -4.42 -26.85 5.02
CA THR A 286 -3.18 -27.41 5.58
C THR A 286 -3.44 -28.77 6.23
N GLU A 287 -2.43 -29.64 6.27
CA GLU A 287 -2.58 -30.95 6.94
C GLU A 287 -2.76 -30.83 8.45
N THR A 288 -2.26 -29.75 9.05
CA THR A 288 -2.19 -29.51 10.50
C THR A 288 -3.37 -28.72 11.06
N ASP A 289 -4.05 -27.92 10.22
CA ASP A 289 -5.09 -27.00 10.64
C ASP A 289 -6.15 -26.83 9.56
N ASP A 290 -7.41 -27.08 9.91
CA ASP A 290 -8.54 -27.00 8.98
C ASP A 290 -9.00 -25.55 8.73
N ASP A 291 -8.68 -24.62 9.63
CA ASP A 291 -9.01 -23.19 9.48
C ASP A 291 -8.02 -22.46 8.55
N ILE A 292 -6.90 -23.11 8.21
CA ILE A 292 -5.81 -22.53 7.42
C ILE A 292 -5.73 -23.21 6.05
N PHE A 293 -5.69 -22.39 5.01
CA PHE A 293 -5.47 -22.77 3.63
C PHE A 293 -4.10 -22.27 3.15
N ALA A 294 -3.51 -22.95 2.16
CA ALA A 294 -2.36 -22.42 1.45
C ALA A 294 -2.45 -22.71 -0.05
N VAL A 295 -2.03 -21.74 -0.86
CA VAL A 295 -2.10 -21.78 -2.33
C VAL A 295 -0.91 -21.07 -2.97
N GLY A 296 -0.74 -21.26 -4.27
CA GLY A 296 0.37 -20.68 -5.03
C GLY A 296 1.68 -21.44 -4.81
N ASP A 297 2.79 -20.75 -5.03
CA ASP A 297 4.12 -21.35 -4.94
C ASP A 297 4.47 -21.84 -3.53
N ILE A 298 3.84 -21.27 -2.47
CA ILE A 298 4.11 -21.65 -1.09
C ILE A 298 3.49 -23.00 -0.71
N ALA A 299 2.49 -23.48 -1.45
CA ALA A 299 1.75 -24.68 -1.12
C ALA A 299 2.29 -25.91 -1.84
N ASN A 300 2.38 -27.03 -1.13
CA ASN A 300 2.66 -28.35 -1.68
C ASN A 300 1.43 -29.25 -1.53
N VAL A 301 0.74 -29.53 -2.65
CA VAL A 301 -0.44 -30.41 -2.65
C VAL A 301 0.05 -31.86 -2.62
N VAL A 302 -0.08 -32.52 -1.48
CA VAL A 302 0.64 -33.77 -1.17
C VAL A 302 0.35 -34.89 -2.17
N ASN A 303 -0.91 -35.07 -2.59
CA ASN A 303 -1.30 -36.09 -3.57
C ASN A 303 -0.94 -35.71 -5.02
N HIS A 304 -0.49 -34.47 -5.25
CA HIS A 304 -0.26 -33.89 -6.56
C HIS A 304 1.03 -33.03 -6.60
N PRO A 305 2.22 -33.59 -6.29
CA PRO A 305 3.48 -32.85 -6.24
C PRO A 305 3.90 -32.34 -7.62
N ARG A 306 4.29 -31.07 -7.72
CA ARG A 306 4.58 -30.39 -9.00
C ARG A 306 5.57 -29.25 -8.87
N GLU A 307 6.14 -28.86 -10.01
CA GLU A 307 6.92 -27.64 -10.17
C GLU A 307 6.10 -26.41 -9.74
N LYS A 308 6.76 -25.48 -9.06
CA LYS A 308 6.17 -24.20 -8.62
C LYS A 308 6.09 -23.23 -9.81
N ALA A 309 4.98 -23.31 -10.54
CA ALA A 309 4.73 -22.49 -11.74
C ALA A 309 3.45 -21.67 -11.60
N GLY A 310 3.48 -20.42 -12.11
CA GLY A 310 2.37 -19.47 -12.00
C GLY A 310 1.03 -19.96 -12.59
N VAL A 311 1.06 -20.86 -13.57
CA VAL A 311 -0.15 -21.47 -14.15
C VAL A 311 -0.94 -22.27 -13.10
N PHE A 312 -0.27 -22.91 -12.14
CA PHE A 312 -0.93 -23.68 -11.09
C PHE A 312 -1.51 -22.74 -10.02
N ALA A 313 -0.77 -21.70 -9.63
CA ALA A 313 -1.25 -20.67 -8.71
C ALA A 313 -2.55 -20.02 -9.21
N VAL A 314 -2.60 -19.60 -10.48
CA VAL A 314 -3.82 -19.02 -11.07
C VAL A 314 -5.01 -19.98 -11.00
N ARG A 315 -4.77 -21.28 -11.20
CA ARG A 315 -5.82 -22.31 -11.22
C ARG A 315 -6.34 -22.70 -9.84
N GLN A 316 -5.56 -22.46 -8.78
CA GLN A 316 -6.01 -22.66 -7.40
C GLN A 316 -6.98 -21.56 -6.93
N GLY A 317 -7.02 -20.38 -7.58
CA GLY A 317 -7.87 -19.27 -7.14
C GLY A 317 -9.38 -19.59 -7.13
N ARG A 318 -9.88 -20.31 -8.14
CA ARG A 318 -11.29 -20.75 -8.17
C ARG A 318 -11.63 -21.76 -7.07
N PRO A 319 -10.98 -22.93 -6.98
CA PRO A 319 -11.30 -23.91 -5.95
C PRO A 319 -11.09 -23.35 -4.54
N LEU A 320 -10.06 -22.50 -4.33
CA LEU A 320 -9.87 -21.80 -3.07
C LEU A 320 -11.08 -20.91 -2.74
N ALA A 321 -11.48 -20.01 -3.64
CA ALA A 321 -12.61 -19.13 -3.38
C ALA A 321 -13.90 -19.92 -3.08
N ASP A 322 -14.16 -20.98 -3.84
CA ASP A 322 -15.33 -21.82 -3.64
C ASP A 322 -15.26 -22.54 -2.27
N ASN A 323 -14.08 -23.01 -1.82
CA ASN A 323 -13.90 -23.64 -0.51
C ASN A 323 -13.95 -22.66 0.66
N LEU A 324 -13.34 -21.47 0.54
CA LEU A 324 -13.42 -20.41 1.55
C LEU A 324 -14.88 -20.02 1.83
N LYS A 325 -15.68 -19.83 0.78
CA LYS A 325 -17.12 -19.54 0.92
C LYS A 325 -17.89 -20.69 1.57
N ARG A 326 -17.57 -21.93 1.20
CA ARG A 326 -18.22 -23.11 1.80
C ARG A 326 -17.89 -23.22 3.27
N TYR A 327 -16.62 -23.09 3.63
CA TYR A 327 -16.14 -23.19 4.99
C TYR A 327 -16.73 -22.09 5.88
N ALA A 328 -16.77 -20.84 5.40
CA ALA A 328 -17.40 -19.72 6.09
C ALA A 328 -18.91 -19.94 6.36
N LEU A 329 -19.58 -20.73 5.51
CA LEU A 329 -21.01 -21.07 5.64
C LEU A 329 -21.24 -22.44 6.33
N GLY A 330 -20.23 -23.00 7.00
CA GLY A 330 -20.31 -24.31 7.67
C GLY A 330 -20.54 -25.50 6.73
N LYS A 331 -20.30 -25.33 5.42
CA LYS A 331 -20.46 -26.38 4.41
C LYS A 331 -19.15 -27.12 4.22
N ALA A 332 -19.22 -28.44 4.07
CA ALA A 332 -18.06 -29.27 3.77
C ALA A 332 -17.28 -28.76 2.52
N VAL A 333 -15.98 -28.60 2.65
CA VAL A 333 -15.08 -28.21 1.55
C VAL A 333 -15.02 -29.31 0.47
N LYS A 334 -14.54 -28.96 -0.72
CA LYS A 334 -14.44 -29.88 -1.86
C LYS A 334 -12.99 -30.09 -2.29
N PRO A 335 -12.58 -31.33 -2.65
CA PRO A 335 -11.27 -31.55 -3.24
C PRO A 335 -11.20 -30.91 -4.63
N PHE A 336 -10.01 -30.45 -5.02
CA PHE A 336 -9.69 -30.03 -6.38
C PHE A 336 -8.56 -30.93 -6.91
N SER A 337 -8.66 -31.34 -8.18
CA SER A 337 -7.59 -32.07 -8.85
C SER A 337 -6.96 -31.20 -9.95
N PRO A 338 -5.65 -30.94 -9.89
CA PRO A 338 -4.97 -30.12 -10.88
C PRO A 338 -4.71 -30.90 -12.18
N GLN A 339 -4.87 -30.25 -13.34
CA GLN A 339 -4.69 -30.86 -14.67
C GLN A 339 -3.32 -31.54 -14.84
N LYS A 340 -3.20 -32.75 -15.41
CA LYS A 340 -1.88 -33.42 -15.56
C LYS A 340 -0.94 -32.75 -16.57
N LYS A 341 -1.49 -32.22 -17.67
CA LYS A 341 -0.74 -31.53 -18.74
C LYS A 341 -1.16 -30.07 -18.81
N TRP A 342 -0.22 -29.16 -19.05
CA TRP A 342 -0.48 -27.73 -19.24
C TRP A 342 0.24 -27.19 -20.46
N LEU A 343 -0.20 -26.03 -20.93
CA LEU A 343 0.47 -25.28 -21.97
C LEU A 343 1.41 -24.28 -21.32
N ALA A 344 2.71 -24.41 -21.58
CA ALA A 344 3.70 -23.37 -21.31
C ALA A 344 3.98 -22.60 -22.61
N LEU A 345 4.06 -21.28 -22.51
CA LEU A 345 4.39 -20.38 -23.62
C LEU A 345 5.61 -19.57 -23.18
N ILE A 346 6.79 -19.93 -23.67
CA ILE A 346 8.07 -19.37 -23.23
C ILE A 346 8.58 -18.44 -24.33
N SER A 347 8.81 -17.16 -24.03
CA SER A 347 9.29 -16.18 -24.99
C SER A 347 10.82 -16.23 -25.17
N THR A 348 11.29 -15.67 -26.27
CA THR A 348 12.71 -15.44 -26.56
C THR A 348 13.05 -13.95 -26.52
N GLY A 349 12.22 -13.09 -25.92
CA GLY A 349 12.48 -11.65 -25.79
C GLY A 349 12.23 -10.81 -27.05
N ASP A 350 12.43 -11.34 -28.25
CA ASP A 350 12.30 -10.65 -29.56
C ASP A 350 10.92 -10.83 -30.22
N LYS A 351 9.86 -10.91 -29.41
CA LYS A 351 8.49 -11.22 -29.85
C LYS A 351 8.38 -12.55 -30.62
N PHE A 352 9.22 -13.52 -30.26
CA PHE A 352 9.11 -14.92 -30.64
C PHE A 352 8.89 -15.76 -29.36
N ALA A 353 8.24 -16.90 -29.50
CA ALA A 353 7.93 -17.79 -28.38
C ALA A 353 7.83 -19.25 -28.83
N VAL A 354 7.96 -20.15 -27.86
CA VAL A 354 7.82 -21.59 -28.00
C VAL A 354 6.70 -22.07 -27.08
N ALA A 355 5.75 -22.79 -27.65
CA ALA A 355 4.70 -23.49 -26.94
C ALA A 355 5.17 -24.91 -26.59
N SER A 356 4.94 -25.33 -25.35
CA SER A 356 5.22 -26.67 -24.84
C SER A 356 3.97 -27.25 -24.18
N ARG A 357 3.53 -28.43 -24.62
CA ARG A 357 2.43 -29.17 -23.99
C ARG A 357 2.60 -30.68 -24.19
N GLY A 358 3.16 -31.36 -23.20
CA GLY A 358 3.52 -32.77 -23.34
C GLY A 358 4.48 -32.94 -24.51
N ASP A 359 4.14 -33.78 -25.49
CA ASP A 359 5.00 -34.08 -26.65
C ASP A 359 4.83 -33.08 -27.81
N MET A 360 3.87 -32.14 -27.69
CA MET A 360 3.60 -31.13 -28.70
C MET A 360 4.45 -29.88 -28.47
N SER A 361 5.04 -29.36 -29.54
CA SER A 361 5.81 -28.11 -29.54
C SER A 361 5.51 -27.26 -30.77
N PHE A 362 5.31 -25.96 -30.59
CA PHE A 362 5.19 -24.99 -31.69
C PHE A 362 6.12 -23.81 -31.43
N ALA A 363 6.73 -23.23 -32.46
CA ALA A 363 7.59 -22.07 -32.31
C ALA A 363 7.28 -21.02 -33.39
N GLY A 364 7.33 -19.74 -33.03
CA GLY A 364 7.07 -18.67 -34.00
C GLY A 364 6.65 -17.34 -33.39
N LYS A 365 6.71 -16.28 -34.21
CA LYS A 365 6.12 -14.97 -33.87
C LYS A 365 4.61 -15.05 -33.63
N TRP A 366 3.90 -15.97 -34.33
CA TRP A 366 2.48 -16.19 -34.11
C TRP A 366 2.19 -16.80 -32.72
N VAL A 367 3.09 -17.67 -32.21
CA VAL A 367 3.01 -18.23 -30.86
C VAL A 367 3.16 -17.13 -29.81
N TRP A 368 4.07 -16.17 -30.05
CA TRP A 368 4.20 -15.01 -29.18
C TRP A 368 2.94 -14.13 -29.18
N ARG A 369 2.33 -13.88 -30.34
CA ARG A 369 1.05 -13.15 -30.41
C ARG A 369 -0.05 -13.86 -29.63
N TRP A 370 -0.08 -15.19 -29.69
CA TRP A 370 -1.01 -16.02 -28.90
C TRP A 370 -0.75 -15.87 -27.40
N LYS A 371 0.51 -15.97 -26.95
CA LYS A 371 0.93 -15.72 -25.56
C LYS A 371 0.48 -14.33 -25.09
N ASN A 372 0.87 -13.29 -25.83
CA ASN A 372 0.52 -11.91 -25.54
C ASN A 372 -1.00 -11.70 -25.43
N GLN A 373 -1.78 -12.35 -26.30
CA GLN A 373 -3.24 -12.29 -26.22
C GLN A 373 -3.81 -12.97 -24.96
N ILE A 374 -3.28 -14.14 -24.56
CA ILE A 374 -3.69 -14.83 -23.34
C ILE A 374 -3.37 -13.96 -22.11
N ASP A 375 -2.17 -13.43 -22.06
CA ASP A 375 -1.68 -12.65 -20.92
C ASP A 375 -2.40 -11.32 -20.79
N LYS A 376 -2.58 -10.56 -21.88
CA LYS A 376 -3.37 -9.32 -21.86
C LYS A 376 -4.82 -9.58 -21.47
N ARG A 377 -5.43 -10.69 -21.94
CA ARG A 377 -6.78 -11.09 -21.51
C ARG A 377 -6.84 -11.49 -20.03
N PHE A 378 -5.75 -12.00 -19.46
CA PHE A 378 -5.68 -12.26 -18.03
C PHE A 378 -5.59 -10.95 -17.24
N MET A 379 -4.70 -10.04 -17.61
CA MET A 379 -4.54 -8.74 -16.93
C MET A 379 -5.78 -7.86 -17.03
N ALA A 380 -6.44 -7.81 -18.19
CA ALA A 380 -7.69 -7.07 -18.37
C ALA A 380 -8.78 -7.49 -17.36
N LYS A 381 -8.77 -8.74 -16.87
CA LYS A 381 -9.74 -9.19 -15.85
C LYS A 381 -9.57 -8.51 -14.50
N PHE A 382 -8.39 -7.95 -14.21
CA PHE A 382 -8.08 -7.36 -12.91
C PHE A 382 -7.82 -5.86 -13.00
N ASN A 383 -7.50 -5.35 -14.19
CA ASN A 383 -7.34 -3.92 -14.45
C ASN A 383 -8.66 -3.26 -14.89
N ASP A 384 -9.50 -3.97 -15.67
CA ASP A 384 -10.79 -3.48 -16.15
C ASP A 384 -11.92 -4.08 -15.31
N LEU A 385 -12.25 -3.40 -14.21
CA LEU A 385 -13.25 -3.85 -13.25
C LEU A 385 -14.64 -3.29 -13.62
N PRO A 386 -15.68 -4.12 -13.76
CA PRO A 386 -17.02 -3.66 -14.13
C PRO A 386 -17.70 -2.92 -12.99
N ALA A 387 -18.62 -2.00 -13.29
CA ALA A 387 -19.48 -1.37 -12.29
C ALA A 387 -20.40 -2.42 -11.62
N MET A 388 -20.53 -2.34 -10.30
CA MET A 388 -21.32 -3.26 -9.49
C MET A 388 -22.78 -2.80 -9.38
N LYS A 389 -23.72 -3.74 -9.35
CA LYS A 389 -25.13 -3.46 -9.01
C LYS A 389 -25.29 -3.47 -7.50
N GLU A 390 -25.96 -2.47 -6.96
CA GLU A 390 -26.33 -2.41 -5.54
C GLU A 390 -27.31 -3.54 -5.21
N ASN A 391 -26.95 -4.40 -4.26
CA ASN A 391 -27.85 -5.40 -3.71
C ASN A 391 -28.12 -5.04 -2.25
N SER A 392 -29.25 -4.36 -2.01
CA SER A 392 -29.83 -4.24 -0.67
C SER A 392 -30.61 -5.52 -0.37
N ALA A 393 -30.01 -6.46 0.36
CA ALA A 393 -30.70 -7.66 0.84
C ALA A 393 -30.85 -7.61 2.36
N LEU A 394 -31.97 -8.16 2.85
CA LEU A 394 -32.27 -8.38 4.27
C LEU A 394 -31.13 -9.12 5.00
N PRO A 395 -31.02 -9.00 6.33
CA PRO A 395 -30.01 -9.70 7.12
C PRO A 395 -29.99 -11.21 6.86
N ASP A 396 -28.85 -11.73 6.39
CA ASP A 396 -28.62 -13.17 6.16
C ASP A 396 -27.68 -13.69 7.25
N THR A 397 -28.20 -14.54 8.12
CA THR A 397 -27.47 -15.17 9.23
C THR A 397 -26.76 -16.46 8.83
N GLY A 398 -26.70 -16.80 7.54
CA GLY A 398 -26.14 -18.06 7.04
C GLY A 398 -24.66 -18.32 7.36
N ALA A 399 -23.91 -17.31 7.79
CA ALA A 399 -22.51 -17.45 8.25
C ALA A 399 -22.37 -17.65 9.78
N ALA A 400 -23.46 -17.57 10.55
CA ALA A 400 -23.45 -17.91 11.97
C ALA A 400 -23.29 -19.43 12.15
N GLN A 401 -22.36 -19.85 13.00
CA GLN A 401 -22.08 -21.27 13.22
C GLN A 401 -22.76 -21.83 14.48
N ASN A 402 -23.28 -20.96 15.35
CA ASN A 402 -23.99 -21.35 16.56
C ASN A 402 -25.16 -20.40 16.85
N ALA A 403 -26.02 -20.79 17.81
CA ALA A 403 -27.22 -20.05 18.15
C ALA A 403 -26.94 -18.68 18.82
N GLU A 404 -25.81 -18.56 19.52
CA GLU A 404 -25.41 -17.31 20.18
C GLU A 404 -24.99 -16.25 19.16
N GLU A 405 -24.13 -16.59 18.20
CA GLU A 405 -23.75 -15.73 17.08
C GLU A 405 -24.97 -15.31 16.27
N ALA A 406 -25.88 -16.25 15.98
CA ALA A 406 -27.11 -15.94 15.27
C ALA A 406 -27.98 -14.93 16.05
N SER A 407 -28.08 -15.07 17.38
CA SER A 407 -28.79 -14.12 18.24
C SER A 407 -28.11 -12.76 18.28
N GLN A 408 -26.78 -12.70 18.40
CA GLN A 408 -26.02 -11.44 18.37
C GLN A 408 -26.17 -10.75 17.02
N ALA A 409 -26.11 -11.49 15.91
CA ALA A 409 -26.33 -10.98 14.56
C ALA A 409 -27.73 -10.40 14.38
N ILE A 410 -28.76 -11.11 14.83
CA ILE A 410 -30.15 -10.61 14.79
C ILE A 410 -30.27 -9.34 15.64
N SER A 411 -29.67 -9.32 16.83
CA SER A 411 -29.66 -8.13 17.71
C SER A 411 -28.91 -6.95 17.11
N ALA A 412 -27.85 -7.18 16.34
CA ALA A 412 -27.10 -6.13 15.67
C ALA A 412 -27.93 -5.44 14.56
N VAL A 413 -28.94 -6.12 14.02
CA VAL A 413 -29.81 -5.60 12.95
C VAL A 413 -31.18 -5.14 13.47
N ALA A 414 -31.70 -5.75 14.53
CA ALA A 414 -32.95 -5.37 15.15
C ALA A 414 -32.77 -4.12 16.03
N MET A 415 -33.17 -2.95 15.51
CA MET A 415 -33.24 -1.62 16.18
C MET A 415 -32.39 -1.48 17.46
N ARG A 416 -31.15 -1.01 17.30
CA ARG A 416 -30.43 -0.41 18.43
C ARG A 416 -31.04 0.93 18.80
N CYS A 417 -31.25 1.14 20.10
CA CYS A 417 -31.76 2.39 20.64
C CYS A 417 -30.84 3.55 20.24
N GLY A 418 -31.41 4.71 19.90
CA GLY A 418 -30.63 5.95 19.75
C GLY A 418 -30.13 6.49 21.10
N GLY A 419 -29.36 7.58 21.06
CA GLY A 419 -28.82 8.23 22.26
C GLY A 419 -27.78 7.35 22.97
N CYS A 420 -27.69 7.44 24.31
CA CYS A 420 -26.73 6.66 25.10
C CYS A 420 -26.92 5.14 24.97
N GLY A 421 -28.09 4.67 24.54
CA GLY A 421 -28.38 3.27 24.27
C GLY A 421 -27.66 2.68 23.04
N ALA A 422 -27.02 3.54 22.22
CA ALA A 422 -26.21 3.11 21.07
C ALA A 422 -24.74 2.85 21.44
N LYS A 423 -24.36 2.84 22.72
CA LYS A 423 -22.96 2.70 23.15
C LYS A 423 -22.46 1.26 22.97
N VAL A 424 -21.19 1.12 22.56
CA VAL A 424 -20.49 -0.18 22.58
C VAL A 424 -20.51 -0.74 24.00
N GLY A 425 -20.82 -2.03 24.15
CA GLY A 425 -20.91 -2.70 25.45
C GLY A 425 -19.63 -2.54 26.29
N SER A 426 -19.78 -2.33 27.60
CA SER A 426 -18.67 -2.05 28.50
C SER A 426 -17.62 -3.16 28.57
N THR A 427 -18.04 -4.41 28.45
CA THR A 427 -17.15 -5.59 28.42
C THR A 427 -16.27 -5.59 27.18
N VAL A 428 -16.87 -5.38 26.00
CA VAL A 428 -16.17 -5.27 24.70
C VAL A 428 -15.16 -4.13 24.74
N LEU A 429 -15.59 -2.95 25.22
CA LEU A 429 -14.74 -1.78 25.30
C LEU A 429 -13.57 -1.98 26.26
N SER A 430 -13.82 -2.58 27.44
CA SER A 430 -12.77 -2.83 28.44
C SER A 430 -11.69 -3.78 27.90
N ARG A 431 -12.08 -4.83 27.15
CA ARG A 431 -11.12 -5.74 26.53
C ARG A 431 -10.33 -5.05 25.41
N ALA A 432 -11.01 -4.35 24.50
CA ALA A 432 -10.35 -3.64 23.40
C ALA A 432 -9.35 -2.58 23.89
N LEU A 433 -9.69 -1.84 24.93
CA LEU A 433 -8.84 -0.77 25.46
C LEU A 433 -7.79 -1.25 26.47
N GLY A 434 -7.99 -2.41 27.12
CA GLY A 434 -7.11 -2.91 28.17
C GLY A 434 -5.69 -3.28 27.70
N GLU A 435 -5.51 -3.54 26.41
CA GLU A 435 -4.19 -3.77 25.81
C GLU A 435 -3.47 -2.48 25.40
N LEU A 436 -4.19 -1.36 25.28
CA LEU A 436 -3.58 -0.09 24.91
C LEU A 436 -2.68 0.44 26.03
N ARG A 437 -1.66 1.20 25.63
CA ARG A 437 -0.72 1.85 26.54
C ARG A 437 -0.61 3.34 26.22
N PRO A 438 -1.64 4.16 26.51
CA PRO A 438 -1.51 5.61 26.45
C PRO A 438 -0.40 6.08 27.39
N ILE A 439 0.30 7.15 27.02
CA ILE A 439 1.25 7.78 27.94
C ILE A 439 0.53 8.34 29.16
N GLU A 440 1.20 8.26 30.31
CA GLU A 440 0.79 8.95 31.53
C GLU A 440 1.51 10.31 31.61
N ARG A 441 0.84 11.31 32.20
CA ARG A 441 1.44 12.62 32.45
C ARG A 441 1.06 13.11 33.85
N ASP A 442 2.03 13.74 34.53
CA ASP A 442 1.86 14.24 35.90
C ASP A 442 0.87 15.41 35.98
N ASP A 443 0.63 16.10 34.87
CA ASP A 443 -0.32 17.21 34.76
C ASP A 443 -1.76 16.75 34.51
N ILE A 444 -2.03 15.44 34.53
CA ILE A 444 -3.37 14.84 34.43
C ILE A 444 -3.75 14.30 35.80
N LEU A 445 -4.65 14.98 36.49
CA LEU A 445 -5.09 14.63 37.84
C LEU A 445 -6.14 13.52 37.83
N ILE A 446 -7.05 13.57 36.85
CA ILE A 446 -8.10 12.57 36.61
C ILE A 446 -8.09 12.27 35.10
N GLY A 447 -8.02 10.99 34.74
CA GLY A 447 -7.97 10.52 33.35
C GLY A 447 -8.45 9.07 33.26
N LEU A 448 -7.87 8.28 32.35
CA LEU A 448 -8.32 6.91 32.04
C LEU A 448 -8.34 5.93 33.23
N HIS A 449 -7.51 6.14 34.26
CA HIS A 449 -7.41 5.24 35.42
C HIS A 449 -8.46 5.52 36.50
N ALA A 450 -9.18 6.64 36.40
CA ALA A 450 -10.26 6.99 37.30
C ALA A 450 -11.61 6.51 36.73
N PRO A 451 -12.59 6.13 37.57
CA PRO A 451 -13.91 5.69 37.13
C PRO A 451 -14.83 6.84 36.66
N ASP A 452 -14.29 8.05 36.50
CA ASP A 452 -15.04 9.27 36.20
C ASP A 452 -15.26 9.46 34.69
N ASP A 453 -16.36 10.13 34.33
CA ASP A 453 -16.74 10.43 32.94
C ASP A 453 -16.04 11.68 32.37
N ALA A 454 -15.10 12.27 33.12
CA ALA A 454 -14.40 13.49 32.75
C ALA A 454 -12.92 13.45 33.19
N ALA A 455 -12.08 14.19 32.47
CA ALA A 455 -10.68 14.37 32.82
C ALA A 455 -10.45 15.71 33.53
N VAL A 456 -9.51 15.74 34.47
CA VAL A 456 -9.08 16.95 35.18
C VAL A 456 -7.59 17.16 34.92
N LEU A 457 -7.25 18.33 34.40
CA LEU A 457 -5.92 18.67 33.91
C LEU A 457 -5.38 19.89 34.68
N THR A 458 -4.07 19.91 34.91
CA THR A 458 -3.36 21.08 35.43
C THR A 458 -2.86 21.92 34.25
N VAL A 459 -3.11 23.22 34.30
CA VAL A 459 -2.48 24.20 33.40
C VAL A 459 -1.31 24.84 34.15
N PRO A 460 -0.06 24.66 33.71
CA PRO A 460 1.09 25.26 34.37
C PRO A 460 0.95 26.79 34.47
N PRO A 461 1.40 27.43 35.57
CA PRO A 461 1.38 28.88 35.69
C PRO A 461 2.06 29.57 34.49
N GLY A 462 1.38 30.54 33.88
CA GLY A 462 1.89 31.29 32.73
C GLY A 462 1.57 30.69 31.35
N LYS A 463 1.08 29.45 31.27
CA LYS A 463 0.63 28.84 30.01
C LYS A 463 -0.82 29.20 29.69
N ALA A 464 -1.13 29.32 28.41
CA ALA A 464 -2.49 29.31 27.87
C ALA A 464 -2.85 27.91 27.35
N VAL A 465 -4.15 27.64 27.27
CA VAL A 465 -4.70 26.40 26.71
C VAL A 465 -5.17 26.66 25.28
N VAL A 466 -4.78 25.77 24.37
CA VAL A 466 -5.37 25.61 23.04
C VAL A 466 -6.36 24.45 23.12
N HIS A 467 -7.58 24.63 22.63
CA HIS A 467 -8.60 23.58 22.58
C HIS A 467 -9.19 23.49 21.19
N THR A 468 -9.26 22.27 20.64
CA THR A 468 -9.83 22.00 19.32
C THR A 468 -10.62 20.69 19.33
N VAL A 469 -11.47 20.49 18.33
CA VAL A 469 -12.18 19.25 18.07
C VAL A 469 -12.30 18.99 16.59
N ASP A 470 -11.92 17.78 16.17
CA ASP A 470 -12.13 17.28 14.82
C ASP A 470 -12.76 15.91 14.84
N PHE A 471 -13.61 15.63 13.86
CA PHE A 471 -14.30 14.36 13.70
C PHE A 471 -14.67 14.13 12.24
N PHE A 472 -14.37 12.94 11.71
CA PHE A 472 -14.77 12.57 10.37
C PHE A 472 -14.99 11.06 10.20
N ARG A 473 -15.76 10.72 9.17
CA ARG A 473 -16.01 9.33 8.77
C ARG A 473 -14.80 8.73 8.06
N ALA A 474 -14.62 7.42 8.20
CA ALA A 474 -13.58 6.67 7.51
C ALA A 474 -13.75 6.75 5.99
N PHE A 475 -12.63 6.92 5.30
CA PHE A 475 -12.51 6.97 3.84
C PHE A 475 -11.59 5.85 3.30
N ILE A 476 -11.10 4.99 4.21
CA ILE A 476 -10.36 3.75 3.96
C ILE A 476 -10.87 2.63 4.88
N ASP A 477 -10.71 1.38 4.45
CA ASP A 477 -11.15 0.19 5.18
C ASP A 477 -10.09 -0.38 6.16
N ASP A 478 -9.04 0.40 6.48
CA ASP A 478 -8.00 0.05 7.46
C ASP A 478 -8.19 0.85 8.77
N PRO A 479 -8.73 0.24 9.85
CA PRO A 479 -9.02 0.94 11.10
C PRO A 479 -7.77 1.52 11.77
N TYR A 480 -6.65 0.81 11.76
CA TYR A 480 -5.40 1.25 12.39
C TYR A 480 -4.83 2.48 11.69
N LEU A 481 -4.75 2.43 10.37
CA LEU A 481 -4.26 3.56 9.59
C LEU A 481 -5.22 4.75 9.68
N PHE A 482 -6.53 4.50 9.69
CA PHE A 482 -7.54 5.52 9.93
C PHE A 482 -7.38 6.17 11.31
N GLY A 483 -7.10 5.40 12.35
CA GLY A 483 -6.76 5.89 13.69
C GLY A 483 -5.57 6.85 13.68
N LYS A 484 -4.49 6.48 12.99
CA LYS A 484 -3.30 7.35 12.82
C LYS A 484 -3.64 8.66 12.12
N VAL A 485 -4.42 8.60 11.04
CA VAL A 485 -4.82 9.79 10.29
C VAL A 485 -5.71 10.70 11.15
N ALA A 486 -6.70 10.15 11.85
CA ALA A 486 -7.63 10.91 12.68
C ALA A 486 -6.91 11.62 13.84
N ALA A 487 -5.97 10.95 14.51
CA ALA A 487 -5.15 11.57 15.54
C ALA A 487 -4.26 12.69 14.98
N ASN A 488 -3.57 12.46 13.86
CA ASN A 488 -2.74 13.49 13.23
C ASN A 488 -3.56 14.70 12.76
N HIS A 489 -4.76 14.47 12.23
CA HIS A 489 -5.67 15.54 11.82
C HIS A 489 -6.07 16.40 13.02
N ALA A 490 -6.59 15.78 14.09
CA ALA A 490 -7.06 16.51 15.26
C ALA A 490 -5.94 17.23 16.04
N LEU A 491 -4.70 16.74 15.96
CA LEU A 491 -3.53 17.43 16.48
C LEU A 491 -3.07 18.62 15.60
N GLY A 492 -3.54 18.68 14.35
CA GLY A 492 -3.12 19.66 13.34
C GLY A 492 -3.29 21.10 13.80
N ASP A 493 -4.48 21.45 14.27
CA ASP A 493 -4.80 22.78 14.82
C ASP A 493 -3.89 23.18 15.99
N VAL A 494 -3.64 22.26 16.92
CA VAL A 494 -2.77 22.50 18.08
C VAL A 494 -1.37 22.87 17.62
N PHE A 495 -0.82 22.11 16.67
CA PHE A 495 0.50 22.39 16.11
C PHE A 495 0.51 23.66 15.25
N ALA A 496 -0.54 23.93 14.47
CA ALA A 496 -0.66 25.15 13.68
C ALA A 496 -0.66 26.41 14.55
N MET A 497 -1.17 26.33 15.78
CA MET A 497 -1.08 27.41 16.77
C MET A 497 0.27 27.49 17.50
N GLY A 498 1.20 26.57 17.19
CA GLY A 498 2.51 26.46 17.83
C GLY A 498 2.50 25.79 19.20
N ALA A 499 1.36 25.24 19.64
CA ALA A 499 1.19 24.65 20.96
C ALA A 499 1.76 23.22 21.05
N GLU A 500 2.07 22.81 22.28
CA GLU A 500 2.41 21.43 22.61
C GLU A 500 1.15 20.67 23.00
N ALA A 501 0.93 19.47 22.45
CA ALA A 501 -0.24 18.67 22.80
C ALA A 501 -0.14 18.13 24.24
N GLN A 502 -1.26 18.14 24.96
CA GLN A 502 -1.35 17.73 26.36
C GLN A 502 -2.24 16.50 26.52
N SER A 503 -3.51 16.59 26.09
CA SER A 503 -4.51 15.55 26.31
C SER A 503 -5.50 15.45 25.16
N ALA A 504 -6.05 14.26 24.93
CA ALA A 504 -7.12 14.03 23.98
C ALA A 504 -8.26 13.18 24.59
N THR A 505 -9.50 13.49 24.21
CA THR A 505 -10.66 12.60 24.42
C THR A 505 -11.21 12.15 23.09
N ALA A 506 -11.39 10.84 22.93
CA ALA A 506 -11.87 10.25 21.67
C ALA A 506 -13.39 10.33 21.53
N VAL A 507 -13.88 10.53 20.31
CA VAL A 507 -15.29 10.31 19.94
C VAL A 507 -15.30 9.38 18.74
N ALA A 508 -15.89 8.20 18.90
CA ALA A 508 -15.86 7.16 17.88
C ALA A 508 -17.26 6.63 17.54
N THR A 509 -17.50 6.39 16.26
CA THR A 509 -18.61 5.59 15.75
C THR A 509 -18.06 4.26 15.25
N VAL A 510 -18.59 3.14 15.74
CA VAL A 510 -18.10 1.79 15.42
C VAL A 510 -19.17 1.02 14.64
N PRO A 511 -18.83 0.38 13.50
CA PRO A 511 -19.74 -0.45 12.74
C PRO A 511 -20.33 -1.61 13.54
N TYR A 512 -21.55 -2.00 13.17
CA TYR A 512 -22.23 -3.15 13.77
C TYR A 512 -21.51 -4.48 13.50
N GLY A 513 -21.50 -5.36 14.48
CA GLY A 513 -20.94 -6.70 14.40
C GLY A 513 -21.13 -7.47 15.70
N ILE A 514 -20.75 -8.75 15.69
CA ILE A 514 -20.65 -9.51 16.94
C ILE A 514 -19.53 -8.94 17.82
N GLU A 515 -19.58 -9.19 19.12
CA GLU A 515 -18.71 -8.55 20.11
C GLU A 515 -17.22 -8.64 19.76
N SER A 516 -16.73 -9.83 19.40
CA SER A 516 -15.32 -10.05 19.05
C SER A 516 -14.86 -9.25 17.83
N LYS A 517 -15.77 -8.98 16.89
CA LYS A 517 -15.49 -8.22 15.65
C LYS A 517 -15.51 -6.72 15.88
N VAL A 518 -16.36 -6.26 16.80
CA VAL A 518 -16.38 -4.87 17.27
C VAL A 518 -15.13 -4.59 18.09
N GLU A 519 -14.76 -5.51 18.99
CA GLU A 519 -13.56 -5.45 19.81
C GLU A 519 -12.29 -5.25 18.97
N ASP A 520 -12.08 -6.10 17.96
CA ASP A 520 -10.94 -5.99 17.05
C ASP A 520 -10.89 -4.64 16.31
N VAL A 521 -12.04 -4.16 15.81
CA VAL A 521 -12.10 -2.88 15.10
C VAL A 521 -11.72 -1.72 16.02
N VAL A 522 -12.25 -1.71 17.25
CA VAL A 522 -11.89 -0.69 18.25
C VAL A 522 -10.42 -0.78 18.61
N TYR A 523 -9.91 -1.99 18.88
CA TYR A 523 -8.52 -2.21 19.25
C TYR A 523 -7.55 -1.73 18.15
N GLN A 524 -7.76 -2.17 16.90
CA GLN A 524 -6.93 -1.75 15.77
C GLN A 524 -6.96 -0.23 15.58
N MET A 525 -8.17 0.36 15.59
CA MET A 525 -8.34 1.80 15.41
C MET A 525 -7.68 2.62 16.50
N MET A 526 -7.92 2.27 17.75
CA MET A 526 -7.38 3.02 18.88
C MET A 526 -5.88 2.77 19.06
N SER A 527 -5.34 1.60 18.68
CA SER A 527 -3.89 1.36 18.67
C SER A 527 -3.17 2.34 17.75
N GLY A 528 -3.70 2.57 16.54
CA GLY A 528 -3.12 3.53 15.61
C GLY A 528 -3.22 4.97 16.12
N ALA A 529 -4.35 5.34 16.71
CA ALA A 529 -4.50 6.66 17.30
C ALA A 529 -3.56 6.90 18.49
N VAL A 530 -3.48 5.94 19.42
CA VAL A 530 -2.64 6.02 20.62
C VAL A 530 -1.16 6.10 20.26
N GLU A 531 -0.70 5.40 19.23
CA GLU A 531 0.68 5.54 18.73
C GLU A 531 1.01 6.99 18.39
N VAL A 532 0.17 7.65 17.57
CA VAL A 532 0.37 9.05 17.18
C VAL A 532 0.23 10.01 18.36
N LEU A 533 -0.74 9.78 19.25
CA LEU A 533 -0.92 10.61 20.45
C LEU A 533 0.29 10.50 21.38
N ASN A 534 0.81 9.29 21.60
CA ASN A 534 1.98 9.04 22.42
C ASN A 534 3.23 9.72 21.85
N GLU A 535 3.49 9.60 20.54
CA GLU A 535 4.58 10.29 19.84
C GLU A 535 4.46 11.83 19.95
N ALA A 536 3.23 12.33 19.94
CA ALA A 536 2.95 13.75 20.14
C ALA A 536 3.20 14.21 21.58
N GLY A 537 3.28 13.30 22.56
CA GLY A 537 3.28 13.65 23.99
C GLY A 537 1.88 13.98 24.52
N CYS A 538 0.83 13.58 23.80
CA CYS A 538 -0.57 13.81 24.12
C CYS A 538 -1.17 12.57 24.79
N ALA A 539 -1.67 12.70 26.02
CA ALA A 539 -2.29 11.57 26.70
C ALA A 539 -3.75 11.38 26.24
N LEU A 540 -4.13 10.16 25.89
CA LEU A 540 -5.56 9.83 25.81
C LEU A 540 -6.12 9.79 27.23
N VAL A 541 -7.14 10.61 27.54
CA VAL A 541 -7.68 10.74 28.91
C VAL A 541 -9.12 10.28 29.06
N GLY A 542 -9.77 9.88 27.97
CA GLY A 542 -11.14 9.37 27.98
C GLY A 542 -11.76 9.37 26.59
N GLY A 543 -13.07 9.15 26.53
CA GLY A 543 -13.80 9.25 25.27
C GLY A 543 -15.21 8.67 25.30
N HIS A 544 -15.86 8.73 24.14
CA HIS A 544 -17.19 8.22 23.91
C HIS A 544 -17.24 7.35 22.66
N THR A 545 -17.92 6.21 22.74
CA THR A 545 -18.15 5.30 21.62
C THR A 545 -19.64 5.15 21.37
N GLY A 546 -20.06 5.33 20.13
CA GLY A 546 -21.39 4.96 19.64
C GLY A 546 -21.27 3.89 18.56
N GLU A 547 -22.31 3.10 18.38
CA GLU A 547 -22.44 2.15 17.30
C GLU A 547 -23.24 2.79 16.17
N GLY A 548 -22.79 2.59 14.93
CA GLY A 548 -23.38 3.21 13.75
C GLY A 548 -23.05 2.45 12.48
N ARG A 549 -23.51 2.97 11.33
CA ARG A 549 -23.25 2.31 10.04
C ARG A 549 -21.81 2.50 9.58
N GLU A 550 -21.34 3.75 9.63
CA GLU A 550 -20.00 4.11 9.14
C GLU A 550 -19.03 4.20 10.32
N LEU A 551 -17.82 3.67 10.13
CA LEU A 551 -16.72 3.91 11.05
C LEU A 551 -16.39 5.41 11.04
N ALA A 552 -16.26 6.03 12.20
CA ALA A 552 -15.85 7.42 12.34
C ALA A 552 -15.04 7.61 13.62
N LEU A 553 -14.12 8.57 13.60
CA LEU A 553 -13.27 8.87 14.72
C LEU A 553 -12.94 10.36 14.73
N GLY A 554 -12.82 10.89 15.92
CA GLY A 554 -12.40 12.25 16.19
C GLY A 554 -11.84 12.38 17.58
N PHE A 555 -11.21 13.52 17.83
CA PHE A 555 -10.64 13.84 19.13
C PHE A 555 -10.95 15.29 19.47
N ALA A 556 -11.35 15.53 20.72
CA ALA A 556 -11.19 16.84 21.32
C ALA A 556 -9.81 16.87 21.98
N VAL A 557 -8.98 17.86 21.62
CA VAL A 557 -7.57 17.92 21.99
C VAL A 557 -7.31 19.23 22.76
N ASN A 558 -6.56 19.11 23.85
CA ASN A 558 -5.99 20.24 24.57
C ASN A 558 -4.48 20.31 24.32
N GLY A 559 -3.98 21.52 24.13
CA GLY A 559 -2.56 21.83 24.09
C GLY A 559 -2.20 23.01 25.00
N LEU A 560 -0.91 23.19 25.22
CA LEU A 560 -0.33 24.23 26.06
C LEU A 560 0.60 25.12 25.24
N ILE A 561 0.57 26.42 25.48
CA ILE A 561 1.41 27.39 24.77
C ILE A 561 1.73 28.59 25.65
N ASP A 562 2.90 29.19 25.46
CA ASP A 562 3.18 30.51 26.01
C ASP A 562 2.36 31.55 25.23
N PRO A 563 1.57 32.42 25.89
CA PRO A 563 0.67 33.35 25.20
C PRO A 563 1.33 34.21 24.11
N ASP A 564 2.61 34.57 24.30
CA ASP A 564 3.38 35.40 23.36
C ASP A 564 3.96 34.61 22.16
N GLU A 565 3.93 33.28 22.21
CA GLU A 565 4.42 32.38 21.16
C GLU A 565 3.32 31.85 20.24
N VAL A 566 2.06 32.20 20.49
CA VAL A 566 0.92 31.73 19.70
C VAL A 566 1.07 32.14 18.23
N MET A 567 1.03 31.15 17.34
CA MET A 567 0.79 31.37 15.92
C MET A 567 -0.73 31.38 15.68
N SER A 568 -1.20 32.20 14.75
CA SER A 568 -2.62 32.28 14.41
C SER A 568 -2.82 32.30 12.91
N LYS A 569 -4.07 32.31 12.43
CA LYS A 569 -4.34 32.59 11.01
C LYS A 569 -3.95 34.04 10.63
N GLY A 570 -3.92 34.97 11.59
CA GLY A 570 -3.44 36.33 11.39
C GLY A 570 -1.93 36.46 11.61
N GLY A 571 -1.38 37.60 11.20
CA GLY A 571 0.03 37.94 11.41
C GLY A 571 0.92 37.80 10.17
N LEU A 572 0.32 37.63 8.99
CA LEU A 572 1.06 37.73 7.72
C LEU A 572 1.63 39.15 7.61
N ARG A 573 2.90 39.27 7.18
CA ARG A 573 3.55 40.56 6.97
C ARG A 573 3.98 40.71 5.53
N ALA A 574 3.72 41.88 4.95
CA ALA A 574 4.20 42.19 3.60
C ALA A 574 5.73 41.98 3.52
N GLY A 575 6.17 41.26 2.49
CA GLY A 575 7.56 40.84 2.32
C GLY A 575 7.89 39.45 2.84
N ASP A 576 7.03 38.83 3.66
CA ASP A 576 7.17 37.41 4.02
C ASP A 576 6.94 36.52 2.79
N VAL A 577 7.51 35.31 2.82
CA VAL A 577 7.19 34.24 1.89
C VAL A 577 6.17 33.28 2.49
N LEU A 578 5.40 32.61 1.63
CA LEU A 578 4.45 31.56 2.02
C LEU A 578 5.11 30.19 1.83
N ILE A 579 5.19 29.40 2.90
CA ILE A 579 5.74 28.04 2.90
C ILE A 579 4.59 27.04 3.08
N LEU A 580 4.61 25.98 2.28
CA LEU A 580 3.74 24.82 2.43
C LEU A 580 4.58 23.57 2.73
N THR A 581 4.29 22.88 3.83
CA THR A 581 5.15 21.80 4.33
C THR A 581 4.86 20.41 3.77
N LYS A 582 3.67 20.20 3.20
CA LYS A 582 3.26 18.93 2.58
C LYS A 582 2.54 19.16 1.25
N PRO A 583 2.59 18.22 0.30
CA PRO A 583 1.87 18.34 -0.96
C PRO A 583 0.35 18.28 -0.76
N ILE A 584 -0.39 18.89 -1.68
CA ILE A 584 -1.87 18.83 -1.71
C ILE A 584 -2.39 17.85 -2.76
N GLY A 585 -3.66 17.46 -2.65
CA GLY A 585 -4.37 16.61 -3.61
C GLY A 585 -5.08 15.40 -3.01
N THR A 586 -5.14 15.29 -1.67
CA THR A 586 -5.77 14.13 -1.01
C THR A 586 -7.26 14.02 -1.36
N GLY A 587 -8.01 15.12 -1.45
CA GLY A 587 -9.43 15.11 -1.76
C GLY A 587 -9.75 14.51 -3.13
N THR A 588 -9.07 14.95 -4.19
CA THR A 588 -9.26 14.41 -5.55
C THR A 588 -8.81 12.94 -5.64
N LEU A 589 -7.71 12.57 -4.97
CA LEU A 589 -7.20 11.20 -4.98
C LEU A 589 -8.17 10.23 -4.30
N PHE A 590 -8.74 10.57 -3.14
CA PHE A 590 -9.71 9.70 -2.48
C PHE A 590 -11.08 9.71 -3.16
N ALA A 591 -11.45 10.78 -3.87
CA ALA A 591 -12.60 10.76 -4.77
C ALA A 591 -12.41 9.79 -5.94
N ALA A 592 -11.20 9.73 -6.51
CA ALA A 592 -10.83 8.75 -7.53
C ALA A 592 -10.72 7.33 -6.97
N HIS A 593 -10.18 7.16 -5.76
CA HIS A 593 -10.11 5.85 -5.09
C HIS A 593 -11.48 5.23 -4.91
N ALA A 594 -12.45 6.01 -4.40
CA ALA A 594 -13.83 5.55 -4.22
C ALA A 594 -14.53 5.14 -5.53
N LYS A 595 -14.05 5.64 -6.67
CA LYS A 595 -14.52 5.27 -8.02
C LYS A 595 -13.69 4.18 -8.70
N LEU A 596 -12.67 3.64 -8.02
CA LEU A 596 -11.68 2.71 -8.58
C LEU A 596 -10.89 3.32 -9.76
N GLU A 597 -10.72 4.64 -9.79
CA GLU A 597 -10.01 5.39 -10.83
C GLU A 597 -8.63 5.88 -10.37
N ALA A 598 -8.32 5.78 -9.08
CA ALA A 598 -6.96 6.01 -8.57
C ALA A 598 -6.07 4.77 -8.74
N LYS A 599 -4.77 5.00 -8.92
CA LYS A 599 -3.75 3.95 -8.79
C LYS A 599 -3.39 3.79 -7.31
N GLY A 600 -3.25 2.56 -6.83
CA GLY A 600 -2.95 2.24 -5.43
C GLY A 600 -1.68 2.92 -4.92
N ARG A 601 -0.66 3.08 -5.77
CA ARG A 601 0.58 3.82 -5.41
C ARG A 601 0.36 5.31 -5.15
N TRP A 602 -0.65 5.92 -5.77
CA TRP A 602 -1.01 7.31 -5.48
C TRP A 602 -1.62 7.42 -4.09
N ILE A 603 -2.47 6.44 -3.75
CA ILE A 603 -3.11 6.34 -2.42
C ILE A 603 -2.08 6.00 -1.34
N ASP A 604 -1.10 5.13 -1.61
CA ASP A 604 0.00 4.85 -0.68
C ASP A 604 0.78 6.12 -0.30
N VAL A 605 1.10 6.96 -1.29
CA VAL A 605 1.82 8.23 -1.07
C VAL A 605 0.95 9.24 -0.33
N ALA A 606 -0.34 9.34 -0.67
CA ALA A 606 -1.28 10.18 0.05
C ALA A 606 -1.40 9.77 1.53
N LEU A 607 -1.59 8.48 1.80
CA LEU A 607 -1.67 7.95 3.17
C LEU A 607 -0.38 8.20 3.96
N ALA A 608 0.80 8.00 3.34
CA ALA A 608 2.08 8.31 3.97
C ALA A 608 2.19 9.81 4.36
N SER A 609 1.74 10.72 3.50
CA SER A 609 1.69 12.16 3.80
C SER A 609 0.70 12.49 4.95
N MET A 610 -0.41 11.75 5.04
CA MET A 610 -1.47 11.99 6.03
C MET A 610 -1.12 11.48 7.43
N VAL A 611 -0.26 10.47 7.55
CA VAL A 611 0.21 9.98 8.86
C VAL A 611 1.49 10.68 9.35
N GLN A 612 2.12 11.51 8.52
CA GLN A 612 3.23 12.34 8.95
C GLN A 612 2.73 13.43 9.90
N SER A 613 3.31 13.56 11.09
CA SER A 613 2.93 14.60 12.05
C SER A 613 3.30 16.01 11.57
N ASN A 614 2.54 17.04 11.98
CA ASN A 614 2.88 18.46 11.78
C ASN A 614 3.70 19.05 12.94
N LYS A 615 3.98 18.26 14.00
CA LYS A 615 4.66 18.73 15.23
C LYS A 615 6.01 19.38 14.96
N GLU A 616 6.94 18.68 14.30
CA GLU A 616 8.29 19.18 14.07
C GLU A 616 8.29 20.33 13.05
N ALA A 617 7.43 20.27 12.03
CA ALA A 617 7.23 21.37 11.09
C ALA A 617 6.78 22.66 11.79
N ALA A 618 5.78 22.59 12.68
CA ALA A 618 5.31 23.75 13.43
C ALA A 618 6.41 24.37 14.30
N GLN A 619 7.18 23.54 15.01
CA GLN A 619 8.30 24.01 15.83
C GLN A 619 9.38 24.68 14.98
N CYS A 620 9.71 24.10 13.82
CA CYS A 620 10.66 24.69 12.87
C CYS A 620 10.15 26.05 12.37
N LEU A 621 8.93 26.13 11.86
CA LEU A 621 8.32 27.38 11.37
C LEU A 621 8.35 28.49 12.43
N ARG A 622 8.01 28.14 13.69
CA ARG A 622 8.06 29.08 14.82
C ARG A 622 9.49 29.58 15.09
N ARG A 623 10.49 28.70 15.08
CA ARG A 623 11.91 29.07 15.27
C ARG A 623 12.40 30.05 14.20
N TYR A 624 11.95 29.89 12.96
CA TYR A 624 12.27 30.80 11.85
C TYR A 624 11.38 32.05 11.79
N GLY A 625 10.64 32.34 12.87
CA GLY A 625 9.94 33.62 13.03
C GLY A 625 8.52 33.65 12.47
N SER A 626 7.94 32.50 12.14
CA SER A 626 6.54 32.45 11.72
C SER A 626 5.61 32.95 12.81
N LYS A 627 4.66 33.80 12.42
CA LYS A 627 3.57 34.32 13.27
C LYS A 627 2.19 33.95 12.75
N ALA A 628 2.08 33.72 11.44
CA ALA A 628 0.86 33.27 10.79
C ALA A 628 1.04 31.84 10.28
N CYS A 629 0.21 30.93 10.77
CA CYS A 629 0.23 29.51 10.42
C CYS A 629 -1.19 28.93 10.50
N THR A 630 -1.50 28.01 9.60
CA THR A 630 -2.71 27.17 9.61
C THR A 630 -2.36 25.79 9.08
N ASP A 631 -3.05 24.77 9.53
CA ASP A 631 -3.08 23.50 8.80
C ASP A 631 -4.02 23.61 7.60
N VAL A 632 -3.69 22.91 6.52
CA VAL A 632 -4.50 22.91 5.29
C VAL A 632 -5.43 21.71 5.34
N THR A 633 -6.73 21.99 5.47
CA THR A 633 -7.80 20.99 5.65
C THR A 633 -9.00 21.22 4.71
N GLY A 634 -10.24 21.23 5.20
CA GLY A 634 -11.47 21.13 4.41
C GLY A 634 -11.74 22.27 3.41
N PHE A 635 -11.19 23.47 3.61
CA PHE A 635 -11.38 24.59 2.68
C PHE A 635 -10.36 24.64 1.54
N GLY A 636 -9.40 23.71 1.54
CA GLY A 636 -8.28 23.70 0.59
C GLY A 636 -7.31 24.86 0.81
N LEU A 637 -6.22 24.85 0.03
CA LEU A 637 -5.13 25.82 0.17
C LEU A 637 -5.62 27.27 0.05
N LEU A 638 -6.45 27.55 -0.96
CA LEU A 638 -6.94 28.90 -1.21
C LEU A 638 -7.85 29.39 -0.08
N GLY A 639 -8.76 28.53 0.40
CA GLY A 639 -9.70 28.93 1.45
C GLY A 639 -8.98 29.34 2.72
N HIS A 640 -8.02 28.52 3.14
CA HIS A 640 -7.17 28.81 4.29
C HIS A 640 -6.32 30.08 4.07
N LEU A 641 -5.71 30.27 2.90
CA LEU A 641 -4.96 31.50 2.61
C LEU A 641 -5.83 32.76 2.65
N VAL A 642 -7.06 32.71 2.14
CA VAL A 642 -8.02 33.82 2.21
C VAL A 642 -8.43 34.13 3.67
N GLU A 643 -8.52 33.12 4.52
CA GLU A 643 -8.75 33.31 5.96
C GLU A 643 -7.55 33.96 6.66
N MET A 644 -6.34 33.80 6.13
CA MET A 644 -5.12 34.39 6.70
C MET A 644 -4.88 35.86 6.26
N THR A 645 -5.21 36.21 5.02
CA THR A 645 -5.00 37.57 4.48
C THR A 645 -5.90 38.60 5.14
N ARG A 646 -7.18 38.27 5.34
CA ARG A 646 -8.18 39.18 5.93
C ARG A 646 -7.81 39.76 7.30
N PRO A 647 -7.53 38.95 8.34
CA PRO A 647 -7.15 39.48 9.66
C PRO A 647 -5.78 40.16 9.65
N SER A 648 -4.95 39.88 8.64
CA SER A 648 -3.60 40.44 8.52
C SER A 648 -3.56 41.76 7.75
N GLY A 649 -4.64 42.14 7.04
CA GLY A 649 -4.67 43.37 6.25
C GLY A 649 -3.63 43.39 5.13
N VAL A 650 -3.42 42.24 4.48
CA VAL A 650 -2.44 42.04 3.40
C VAL A 650 -3.07 41.30 2.23
N ASP A 651 -2.41 41.37 1.08
CA ASP A 651 -2.70 40.52 -0.07
C ASP A 651 -1.64 39.40 -0.16
N ALA A 652 -1.85 38.42 -1.04
CA ALA A 652 -0.90 37.34 -1.28
C ALA A 652 -0.78 37.03 -2.78
N GLU A 653 0.43 36.70 -3.21
CA GLU A 653 0.70 36.14 -4.52
C GLU A 653 1.04 34.66 -4.37
N LEU A 654 0.34 33.80 -5.11
CA LEU A 654 0.55 32.36 -5.11
C LEU A 654 1.11 31.90 -6.47
N ASP A 655 2.19 31.15 -6.41
CA ASP A 655 2.88 30.55 -7.55
C ASP A 655 2.35 29.14 -7.77
N LEU A 656 1.51 28.95 -8.80
CA LEU A 656 0.91 27.64 -9.05
C LEU A 656 1.96 26.58 -9.41
N GLY A 657 3.03 26.96 -10.11
CA GLY A 657 4.13 26.10 -10.51
C GLY A 657 5.00 25.61 -9.33
N ALA A 658 5.02 26.37 -8.24
CA ALA A 658 5.76 26.02 -7.03
C ALA A 658 4.97 25.13 -6.04
N ILE A 659 3.64 25.04 -6.16
CA ILE A 659 2.82 24.25 -5.21
C ILE A 659 3.17 22.75 -5.32
N PRO A 660 3.63 22.10 -4.23
CA PRO A 660 3.86 20.66 -4.23
C PRO A 660 2.53 19.91 -4.34
N ILE A 661 2.44 18.96 -5.28
CA ILE A 661 1.24 18.18 -5.57
C ILE A 661 1.52 16.69 -5.36
N LEU A 662 0.55 15.97 -4.80
CA LEU A 662 0.61 14.51 -4.66
C LEU A 662 0.55 13.84 -6.04
N PRO A 663 1.33 12.76 -6.27
CA PRO A 663 1.29 12.02 -7.53
C PRO A 663 -0.14 11.56 -7.87
N GLY A 664 -0.57 11.80 -9.11
CA GLY A 664 -1.92 11.45 -9.58
C GLY A 664 -2.97 12.54 -9.41
N ALA A 665 -2.74 13.57 -8.59
CA ALA A 665 -3.78 14.57 -8.30
C ALA A 665 -4.07 15.49 -9.50
N GLU A 666 -3.06 15.87 -10.29
CA GLU A 666 -3.29 16.60 -11.55
C GLU A 666 -4.05 15.72 -12.56
N GLU A 667 -3.70 14.44 -12.65
CA GLU A 667 -4.37 13.49 -13.55
C GLU A 667 -5.84 13.28 -13.18
N THR A 668 -6.15 13.11 -11.89
CA THR A 668 -7.53 12.93 -11.42
C THR A 668 -8.35 14.21 -11.56
N ALA A 669 -7.76 15.37 -11.28
CA ALA A 669 -8.42 16.66 -11.49
C ALA A 669 -8.67 16.94 -12.98
N ALA A 670 -7.71 16.64 -13.86
CA ALA A 670 -7.87 16.76 -15.31
C ALA A 670 -8.96 15.83 -15.86
N ALA A 671 -9.15 14.66 -15.25
CA ALA A 671 -10.26 13.74 -15.55
C ALA A 671 -11.62 14.23 -14.99
N GLY A 672 -11.68 15.37 -14.30
CA GLY A 672 -12.89 15.90 -13.68
C GLY A 672 -13.31 15.17 -12.40
N ILE A 673 -12.42 14.37 -11.81
CA ILE A 673 -12.69 13.65 -10.57
C ILE A 673 -12.29 14.55 -9.40
N LEU A 674 -13.28 15.22 -8.82
CA LEU A 674 -13.09 16.15 -7.71
C LEU A 674 -13.80 15.61 -6.47
N SER A 675 -13.32 16.01 -5.29
CA SER A 675 -14.01 15.69 -4.04
C SER A 675 -15.39 16.35 -3.97
N SER A 676 -16.28 15.79 -3.15
CA SER A 676 -17.66 16.27 -3.03
C SER A 676 -17.79 17.69 -2.45
N LEU A 677 -16.79 18.14 -1.68
CA LEU A 677 -16.77 19.49 -1.10
C LEU A 677 -16.14 20.54 -2.04
N GLN A 678 -15.31 20.10 -2.99
CA GLN A 678 -14.61 21.02 -3.90
C GLN A 678 -15.56 21.98 -4.66
N PRO A 679 -16.74 21.57 -5.17
CA PRO A 679 -17.66 22.50 -5.83
C PRO A 679 -18.14 23.66 -4.94
N ALA A 680 -18.21 23.45 -3.62
CA ALA A 680 -18.49 24.53 -2.67
C ALA A 680 -17.25 25.43 -2.49
N ASN A 681 -16.05 24.83 -2.40
CA ASN A 681 -14.79 25.57 -2.29
C ASN A 681 -14.48 26.40 -3.53
N ILE A 682 -14.93 26.00 -4.74
CA ILE A 682 -14.80 26.82 -5.97
C ILE A 682 -15.37 28.22 -5.77
N ARG A 683 -16.38 28.42 -4.92
CA ARG A 683 -16.95 29.76 -4.63
C ARG A 683 -15.91 30.73 -4.05
N LEU A 684 -14.83 30.21 -3.46
CA LEU A 684 -13.70 30.99 -2.94
C LEU A 684 -12.87 31.65 -4.05
N ARG A 685 -13.03 31.26 -5.31
CA ARG A 685 -12.39 31.89 -6.47
C ARG A 685 -12.65 33.38 -6.58
N ARG A 686 -13.73 33.87 -5.96
CA ARG A 686 -14.03 35.31 -5.83
C ARG A 686 -12.96 36.10 -5.08
N GLY A 687 -12.06 35.42 -4.36
CA GLY A 687 -10.90 36.03 -3.72
C GLY A 687 -9.68 36.13 -4.63
N ILE A 688 -9.77 35.70 -5.89
CA ILE A 688 -8.66 35.67 -6.85
C ILE A 688 -8.85 36.75 -7.91
N ARG A 689 -7.82 37.56 -8.13
CA ARG A 689 -7.75 38.54 -9.22
C ARG A 689 -7.52 37.86 -10.56
N ASP A 690 -8.17 38.37 -11.60
CA ASP A 690 -8.03 37.89 -13.00
C ASP A 690 -8.17 36.36 -13.15
N GLN A 691 -9.07 35.75 -12.38
CA GLN A 691 -9.19 34.30 -12.27
C GLN A 691 -9.41 33.58 -13.62
N GLU A 692 -10.02 34.26 -14.60
CA GLU A 692 -10.29 33.73 -15.94
C GLU A 692 -9.01 33.30 -16.66
N LYS A 693 -7.86 33.91 -16.33
CA LYS A 693 -6.56 33.56 -16.89
C LYS A 693 -6.09 32.16 -16.46
N TRP A 694 -6.53 31.68 -15.30
CA TRP A 694 -5.96 30.51 -14.62
C TRP A 694 -6.79 29.24 -14.75
N VAL A 695 -8.02 29.32 -15.27
CA VAL A 695 -8.96 28.18 -15.35
C VAL A 695 -8.38 26.97 -16.10
N LYS A 696 -7.44 27.19 -17.01
CA LYS A 696 -6.78 26.12 -17.78
C LYS A 696 -5.53 25.55 -17.12
N HIS A 697 -5.03 26.16 -16.06
CA HIS A 697 -3.83 25.69 -15.38
C HIS A 697 -4.13 24.38 -14.64
N PRO A 698 -3.32 23.30 -14.80
CA PRO A 698 -3.61 21.99 -14.22
C PRO A 698 -3.82 21.98 -12.70
N ARG A 699 -3.11 22.86 -11.98
CA ARG A 699 -3.18 22.98 -10.51
C ARG A 699 -4.26 23.95 -10.02
N TYR A 700 -4.87 24.73 -10.89
CA TYR A 700 -5.95 25.63 -10.49
C TYR A 700 -7.12 24.91 -9.80
N PRO A 701 -7.63 23.75 -10.26
CA PRO A 701 -8.67 23.04 -9.51
C PRO A 701 -8.19 22.53 -8.14
N LEU A 702 -6.88 22.29 -7.96
CA LEU A 702 -6.30 21.68 -6.76
C LEU A 702 -6.18 22.64 -5.58
N ILE A 703 -6.04 23.95 -5.80
CA ILE A 703 -6.01 24.92 -4.68
C ILE A 703 -7.36 25.01 -3.93
N PHE A 704 -8.43 24.51 -4.53
CA PHE A 704 -9.77 24.37 -3.93
C PHE A 704 -10.02 22.99 -3.33
N ASP A 705 -9.12 22.03 -3.54
CA ASP A 705 -9.31 20.65 -3.10
C ASP A 705 -9.20 20.56 -1.57
N PRO A 706 -10.23 20.07 -0.86
CA PRO A 706 -10.15 19.79 0.56
C PRO A 706 -9.03 18.80 0.85
N GLN A 707 -8.30 19.05 1.92
CA GLN A 707 -7.27 18.15 2.40
C GLN A 707 -7.73 17.44 3.68
N THR A 708 -7.29 16.21 3.86
CA THR A 708 -7.40 15.49 5.15
C THR A 708 -6.00 15.31 5.70
N ALA A 709 -5.74 15.76 6.94
CA ALA A 709 -4.42 15.71 7.57
C ALA A 709 -3.32 16.34 6.69
N GLY A 710 -3.61 17.52 6.13
CA GLY A 710 -2.69 18.23 5.25
C GLY A 710 -1.47 18.82 5.96
N GLY A 711 -0.63 19.51 5.20
CA GLY A 711 0.52 20.23 5.74
C GLY A 711 0.14 21.54 6.40
N LEU A 712 1.16 22.26 6.87
CA LEU A 712 1.04 23.62 7.37
C LEU A 712 1.28 24.61 6.24
N LEU A 713 0.45 25.64 6.18
CA LEU A 713 0.67 26.87 5.42
C LEU A 713 1.07 27.96 6.40
N ALA A 714 2.25 28.54 6.21
CA ALA A 714 2.78 29.55 7.13
C ALA A 714 3.56 30.64 6.42
N SER A 715 3.63 31.84 7.03
CA SER A 715 4.54 32.89 6.58
C SER A 715 5.87 32.84 7.31
N VAL A 716 6.96 33.13 6.60
CA VAL A 716 8.32 33.22 7.13
C VAL A 716 9.00 34.44 6.51
N PRO A 717 9.81 35.22 7.26
CA PRO A 717 10.61 36.29 6.68
C PRO A 717 11.47 35.82 5.50
N ALA A 718 11.50 36.59 4.41
CA ALA A 718 12.13 36.16 3.16
C ALA A 718 13.62 35.80 3.30
N ASP A 719 14.35 36.46 4.20
CA ASP A 719 15.77 36.20 4.49
C ASP A 719 16.01 34.89 5.25
N GLN A 720 14.98 34.33 5.87
CA GLN A 720 15.01 33.06 6.63
C GLN A 720 14.48 31.86 5.82
N ALA A 721 13.85 32.11 4.68
CA ALA A 721 13.10 31.13 3.92
C ALA A 721 13.94 29.91 3.50
N GLU A 722 15.13 30.13 2.94
CA GLU A 722 15.98 29.04 2.40
C GLU A 722 16.48 28.10 3.50
N ALA A 723 16.89 28.67 4.64
CA ALA A 723 17.31 27.91 5.81
C ALA A 723 16.14 27.10 6.39
N CYS A 724 14.97 27.74 6.53
CA CYS A 724 13.75 27.08 7.01
C CYS A 724 13.34 25.89 6.13
N VAL A 725 13.30 26.08 4.80
CA VAL A 725 12.97 24.99 3.86
C VAL A 725 13.99 23.86 3.92
N SER A 726 15.28 24.18 4.04
CA SER A 726 16.35 23.18 4.12
C SER A 726 16.23 22.36 5.41
N GLU A 727 15.94 22.99 6.54
CA GLU A 727 15.73 22.31 7.82
C GLU A 727 14.45 21.46 7.80
N LEU A 728 13.33 21.98 7.27
CA LEU A 728 12.10 21.20 7.11
C LEU A 728 12.32 19.95 6.25
N LYS A 729 13.07 20.06 5.16
CA LYS A 729 13.42 18.88 4.33
C LYS A 729 14.28 17.88 5.11
N ALA A 730 15.23 18.36 5.92
CA ALA A 730 16.05 17.50 6.78
C ALA A 730 15.25 16.80 7.89
N LEU A 731 14.20 17.44 8.41
CA LEU A 731 13.22 16.88 9.36
C LEU A 731 12.24 15.89 8.69
N GLY A 732 12.42 15.57 7.41
CA GLY A 732 11.60 14.59 6.71
C GLY A 732 10.38 15.17 6.01
N TYR A 733 10.30 16.48 5.77
CA TYR A 733 9.28 17.12 4.93
C TYR A 733 9.83 17.44 3.52
N PRO A 734 10.13 16.45 2.67
CA PRO A 734 10.91 16.62 1.43
C PRO A 734 10.22 17.51 0.39
N HIS A 735 8.90 17.61 0.46
CA HIS A 735 8.07 18.39 -0.46
C HIS A 735 7.85 19.84 -0.01
N THR A 736 8.48 20.26 1.09
CA THR A 736 8.39 21.65 1.55
C THR A 736 8.85 22.61 0.45
N ALA A 737 8.03 23.63 0.17
CA ALA A 737 8.30 24.63 -0.84
C ALA A 737 7.83 26.02 -0.41
N VAL A 738 8.55 27.04 -0.88
CA VAL A 738 8.02 28.40 -0.95
C VAL A 738 7.05 28.46 -2.12
N ILE A 739 5.78 28.72 -1.85
CA ILE A 739 4.69 28.68 -2.84
C ILE A 739 4.17 30.07 -3.20
N GLY A 740 4.73 31.13 -2.62
CA GLY A 740 4.22 32.47 -2.83
C GLY A 740 4.85 33.50 -1.89
N ARG A 741 4.29 34.71 -1.92
CA ARG A 741 4.72 35.84 -1.08
C ARG A 741 3.55 36.66 -0.60
N VAL A 742 3.73 37.31 0.55
CA VAL A 742 2.78 38.24 1.12
C VAL A 742 3.03 39.64 0.57
N LEU A 743 1.98 40.29 0.10
CA LEU A 743 2.02 41.62 -0.51
C LEU A 743 1.36 42.67 0.41
N PRO A 744 1.73 43.95 0.31
CA PRO A 744 0.91 45.02 0.86
C PRO A 744 -0.52 44.92 0.32
N GLN A 745 -1.52 45.20 1.16
CA GLN A 745 -2.91 45.26 0.71
C GLN A 745 -3.09 46.40 -0.28
N ASP A 746 -3.82 46.11 -1.36
CA ASP A 746 -4.19 47.10 -2.37
C ASP A 746 -5.24 48.11 -1.87
N GLU A 747 -5.23 49.30 -2.45
CA GLU A 747 -6.10 50.44 -2.13
C GLU A 747 -7.60 50.14 -2.38
N THR A 748 -7.90 49.13 -3.21
CA THR A 748 -9.27 48.70 -3.53
C THR A 748 -9.95 47.85 -2.45
N GLY A 749 -9.22 47.44 -1.40
CA GLY A 749 -9.72 46.67 -0.27
C GLY A 749 -9.71 45.14 -0.46
N PRO A 750 -10.12 44.34 0.54
CA PRO A 750 -9.89 42.88 0.63
C PRO A 750 -10.83 42.03 -0.25
N ILE A 751 -11.32 42.55 -1.37
CA ILE A 751 -12.32 41.85 -2.20
C ILE A 751 -11.66 40.65 -2.89
N GLU A 752 -10.48 40.85 -3.48
CA GLU A 752 -9.70 39.85 -4.21
C GLU A 752 -8.25 39.84 -3.71
N PRO A 753 -7.99 39.33 -2.49
CA PRO A 753 -6.67 39.45 -1.86
C PRO A 753 -5.61 38.53 -2.47
N ILE A 754 -5.98 37.64 -3.40
CA ILE A 754 -5.07 36.65 -3.98
C ILE A 754 -4.77 36.97 -5.44
N THR A 755 -3.50 37.06 -5.79
CA THR A 755 -3.01 37.06 -7.17
C THR A 755 -2.33 35.73 -7.46
N LEU A 756 -2.51 35.18 -8.66
CA LEU A 756 -1.82 33.96 -9.08
C LEU A 756 -0.70 34.29 -10.07
N ARG A 757 0.35 33.47 -10.09
CA ARG A 757 1.42 33.46 -11.10
C ARG A 757 1.82 32.02 -11.47
N GLU A 758 2.66 31.90 -12.50
CA GLU A 758 3.25 30.63 -12.98
C GLU A 758 4.75 30.56 -12.70
#